data_AF-A0A2D7WJI3-F1
#
_entry.id   AF-A0A2D7WJI3-F1
#
_cell.length_a   1.000
_cell.length_b   1.000
_cell.length_c   1.000
_cell.angle_alpha   90.00
_cell.angle_beta   90.00
_cell.angle_gamma   90.00
#
_symmetry.space_group_name_H-M   'P 1'
#
loop_
_entity.id
_entity.type
_entity.pdbx_description
1 polymer ?
#
loop_
_entity_poly.entity_id
_entity_poly.type
_entity_poly.pdbx_seq_one_letter_code
_entity_poly.pdbx_strand_id
1 'polypeptide(L)'
;MSHLYNALGRALVFGAAVALSACGGSSSSSNSVSTPGVDNGVEQPVDGNADTLRFILLGDSGSGSDGAYAVGQAIEKVCAARGCDLVLGLGDNIYESGVSSVMDSQFEEKFEQPFSPVDLPFYFVLGNHDNTEFFGGDGAGNANGDFQVDYHYRDSEHPDAPRASDRWKMPDRYYRFTQGQQENGQPLVEFFAIDSSQVAGGFPDSDENYAYNSYGLAQARWLKASIDASQAKWKMVFAHHPYVSNGSHGNAGNYDGVPGFLLPVLAGERYKAFLEETMCDRADFFFAGHDHDLQWLMPTPSCGKTEFILSGAGSKTRSLVRRDENPVFYERGDSYGFFWVEIKGDRMRGEAYEVDPNDPALGLGSLSDPQPAYGRQTPQQPSQGLAASDAFSNPLQGDPSFDVSSEQGNLDPVQEQLRAGFDGLAAAVPEENLAAVIASVGAATEGLIEVVDALASGAQAAATEQNPELILAGSARASQALLYSLQQLQAIADRDDLPAPFDQLAPALDAFKAANNQDGEQPPADLRSLTDPLRGLAGNIQGIVDAIEEEAGIVPVVGGSFALLSELLLDVGRSIDAIGNVSVSELGQVLSSTVEDLLNNILVGVIPIEQFAPAEVTQAIGLGPAFLSSALLAVTRELGFHIDNLLLSQLDPLIGALDQLLLRPLFDALAGLSEF
;
A
#
# COMPACT_ATOMS: atom_id res chain seq x y z
N MET A 1 -75.01 14.17 -1.87
CA MET A 1 -75.43 15.15 -0.82
C MET A 1 -74.14 15.57 -0.12
N SER A 2 -73.44 16.60 -0.62
CA SER A 2 -73.57 18.05 -0.33
C SER A 2 -72.42 18.46 0.62
N HIS A 3 -71.29 19.00 0.12
CA HIS A 3 -71.02 20.36 -0.37
C HIS A 3 -70.75 21.43 0.72
N LEU A 4 -69.82 22.35 0.37
CA LEU A 4 -69.67 23.78 0.72
C LEU A 4 -68.55 24.13 1.75
N TYR A 5 -67.66 25.13 1.60
CA TYR A 5 -67.47 26.34 0.74
C TYR A 5 -65.92 26.58 0.54
N ASN A 6 -65.35 26.91 -0.64
CA ASN A 6 -65.20 28.22 -1.35
C ASN A 6 -64.30 29.26 -0.61
N ALA A 7 -63.50 30.16 -1.21
CA ALA A 7 -62.90 30.42 -2.53
C ALA A 7 -62.16 31.79 -2.48
N LEU A 8 -61.33 32.07 -3.52
CA LEU A 8 -60.85 33.39 -4.03
C LEU A 8 -59.67 34.07 -3.29
N GLY A 9 -58.63 34.63 -3.92
CA GLY A 9 -58.34 34.87 -5.34
C GLY A 9 -57.95 36.33 -5.62
N ARG A 10 -56.95 36.52 -6.52
CA ARG A 10 -56.46 37.76 -7.21
C ARG A 10 -55.25 38.44 -6.53
N ALA A 11 -54.04 38.47 -7.11
CA ALA A 11 -53.56 38.90 -8.43
C ALA A 11 -53.75 40.40 -8.71
N LEU A 12 -52.64 41.14 -8.75
CA LEU A 12 -52.49 42.40 -9.48
C LEU A 12 -51.07 42.51 -10.04
N VAL A 13 -51.01 42.46 -11.37
CA VAL A 13 -49.87 42.72 -12.24
C VAL A 13 -49.87 44.21 -12.59
N PHE A 14 -48.72 44.87 -12.56
CA PHE A 14 -48.41 45.94 -13.51
C PHE A 14 -46.91 45.90 -13.83
N GLY A 15 -46.61 45.61 -15.09
CA GLY A 15 -45.26 45.65 -15.64
C GLY A 15 -44.92 47.00 -16.26
N ALA A 16 -43.62 47.22 -16.43
CA ALA A 16 -43.06 48.02 -17.51
C ALA A 16 -41.73 47.38 -17.92
N ALA A 17 -41.67 46.96 -19.18
CA ALA A 17 -40.52 46.36 -19.85
C ALA A 17 -39.74 47.41 -20.65
N VAL A 18 -38.41 47.25 -20.76
CA VAL A 18 -37.54 47.43 -21.96
C VAL A 18 -36.20 46.72 -21.61
N ALA A 19 -35.90 45.51 -22.10
CA ALA A 19 -35.24 45.13 -23.38
C ALA A 19 -33.73 45.47 -23.40
N LEU A 20 -32.75 44.68 -23.87
CA LEU A 20 -32.52 43.39 -24.55
C LEU A 20 -31.15 42.88 -24.02
N SER A 21 -30.74 41.61 -24.01
CA SER A 21 -30.55 40.63 -25.09
C SER A 21 -30.15 39.28 -24.45
N ALA A 22 -30.90 38.16 -24.62
CA ALA A 22 -30.85 37.20 -25.74
C ALA A 22 -29.57 36.32 -25.71
N CYS A 23 -29.56 34.98 -25.72
CA CYS A 23 -30.56 33.89 -25.86
C CYS A 23 -29.95 32.65 -25.16
N GLY A 24 -30.67 31.85 -24.37
CA GLY A 24 -31.54 30.74 -24.79
C GLY A 24 -31.03 29.47 -24.07
N GLY A 25 -31.78 28.48 -23.63
CA GLY A 25 -33.16 28.05 -23.81
C GLY A 25 -33.17 26.57 -23.38
N SER A 26 -34.18 26.17 -22.64
CA SER A 26 -34.18 25.07 -21.67
C SER A 26 -34.46 23.64 -22.18
N SER A 27 -34.08 22.69 -21.30
CA SER A 27 -34.65 21.37 -20.99
C SER A 27 -34.47 20.17 -21.94
N SER A 28 -33.76 19.15 -21.44
CA SER A 28 -34.15 17.73 -21.54
C SER A 28 -33.50 16.92 -20.41
N SER A 29 -34.32 16.11 -19.73
CA SER A 29 -33.96 15.13 -18.72
C SER A 29 -33.19 13.93 -19.30
N SER A 30 -32.08 13.56 -18.67
CA SER A 30 -31.53 12.20 -18.70
C SER A 30 -30.74 11.96 -17.42
N ASN A 31 -31.11 10.92 -16.67
CA ASN A 31 -30.29 10.36 -15.60
C ASN A 31 -28.93 9.95 -16.18
N SER A 32 -27.85 10.54 -15.69
CA SER A 32 -26.50 10.06 -15.91
C SER A 32 -25.75 10.16 -14.58
N VAL A 33 -25.38 9.00 -14.06
CA VAL A 33 -24.39 8.82 -13.00
C VAL A 33 -23.12 9.57 -13.42
N SER A 34 -22.71 10.55 -12.63
CA SER A 34 -21.48 11.30 -12.81
C SER A 34 -20.31 10.50 -12.26
N THR A 35 -19.42 10.07 -13.14
CA THR A 35 -18.05 9.64 -12.84
C THR A 35 -17.24 10.84 -12.31
N PRO A 36 -16.43 10.69 -11.23
CA PRO A 36 -15.52 11.75 -10.80
C PRO A 36 -14.33 11.83 -11.75
N GLY A 37 -14.18 12.96 -12.44
CA GLY A 37 -12.93 13.34 -13.10
C GLY A 37 -12.04 14.09 -12.11
N VAL A 38 -10.85 13.56 -11.84
CA VAL A 38 -9.83 14.16 -10.97
C VAL A 38 -9.11 15.28 -11.73
N ASP A 39 -9.60 16.51 -11.56
CA ASP A 39 -8.80 17.74 -11.72
C ASP A 39 -8.70 18.37 -10.33
N ASN A 40 -7.82 17.80 -9.48
CA ASN A 40 -7.58 18.28 -8.13
C ASN A 40 -6.74 19.55 -8.22
N GLY A 41 -7.44 20.68 -8.08
CA GLY A 41 -7.00 22.02 -8.47
C GLY A 41 -5.65 22.45 -7.90
N VAL A 42 -4.89 23.17 -8.73
CA VAL A 42 -3.72 23.94 -8.29
C VAL A 42 -4.23 25.12 -7.45
N GLU A 43 -4.16 25.01 -6.13
CA GLU A 43 -4.40 26.17 -5.26
C GLU A 43 -3.20 27.14 -5.40
N GLN A 44 -3.47 28.39 -5.76
CA GLN A 44 -2.46 29.44 -5.92
C GLN A 44 -2.68 30.52 -4.84
N PRO A 45 -1.86 30.56 -3.76
CA PRO A 45 -1.84 31.73 -2.90
C PRO A 45 -0.51 32.50 -2.89
N VAL A 46 -0.64 33.75 -3.34
CA VAL A 46 -0.19 35.06 -2.80
C VAL A 46 1.31 35.36 -2.51
N ASP A 47 1.84 36.26 -3.34
CA ASP A 47 2.77 37.39 -3.05
C ASP A 47 4.04 37.11 -2.22
N GLY A 48 4.83 36.11 -2.63
CA GLY A 48 6.22 35.94 -2.22
C GLY A 48 7.19 36.79 -3.05
N ASN A 49 8.25 37.31 -2.42
CA ASN A 49 9.35 37.98 -3.11
C ASN A 49 9.87 37.05 -4.20
N ALA A 50 9.72 37.43 -5.48
CA ALA A 50 9.64 36.48 -6.60
C ALA A 50 10.70 35.35 -6.56
N ASP A 51 11.94 35.62 -6.15
CA ASP A 51 13.06 34.68 -6.20
C ASP A 51 13.39 33.89 -4.91
N THR A 52 12.64 34.09 -3.81
CA THR A 52 12.96 33.51 -2.49
C THR A 52 11.73 32.97 -1.78
N LEU A 53 11.81 31.75 -1.23
CA LEU A 53 10.77 31.13 -0.40
C LEU A 53 11.37 30.66 0.94
N ARG A 54 10.68 30.88 2.05
CA ARG A 54 11.07 30.46 3.39
C ARG A 54 9.96 29.70 4.08
N PHE A 55 10.26 28.55 4.65
CA PHE A 55 9.24 27.73 5.30
C PHE A 55 9.77 26.95 6.49
N ILE A 56 8.82 26.51 7.33
CA ILE A 56 9.07 25.65 8.48
C ILE A 56 8.67 24.22 8.13
N LEU A 57 9.43 23.25 8.61
CA LEU A 57 9.06 21.83 8.66
C LEU A 57 8.67 21.48 10.10
N LEU A 58 7.46 20.96 10.32
CA LEU A 58 6.93 20.65 11.64
C LEU A 58 6.05 19.39 11.58
N GLY A 59 6.49 18.27 12.15
CA GLY A 59 5.70 17.04 12.32
C GLY A 59 5.35 16.78 13.78
N ASP A 60 4.38 15.89 14.00
CA ASP A 60 4.10 15.28 15.31
C ASP A 60 3.82 16.32 16.40
N SER A 61 3.09 17.36 15.99
CA SER A 61 2.87 18.58 16.77
C SER A 61 1.59 18.56 17.61
N GLY A 62 0.74 17.56 17.39
CA GLY A 62 -0.65 17.53 17.81
C GLY A 62 -0.97 17.16 19.25
N SER A 63 -0.05 17.29 20.22
CA SER A 63 -0.32 16.85 21.59
C SER A 63 -0.93 17.92 22.49
N GLY A 64 -0.81 19.20 22.14
CA GLY A 64 -1.21 20.32 23.03
C GLY A 64 -0.36 20.43 24.29
N SER A 65 0.82 19.79 24.32
CA SER A 65 1.74 19.80 25.46
C SER A 65 2.47 21.14 25.64
N ASP A 66 3.07 21.38 26.80
CA ASP A 66 3.97 22.53 27.02
C ASP A 66 5.11 22.58 25.98
N GLY A 67 5.53 21.42 25.47
CA GLY A 67 6.45 21.29 24.34
C GLY A 67 5.91 21.93 23.06
N ALA A 68 4.66 21.63 22.68
CA ALA A 68 4.00 22.22 21.52
C ALA A 68 3.91 23.74 21.63
N TYR A 69 3.53 24.27 22.80
CA TYR A 69 3.48 25.72 23.04
C TYR A 69 4.86 26.38 22.93
N ALA A 70 5.90 25.75 23.48
CA ALA A 70 7.27 26.25 23.38
C ALA A 70 7.76 26.26 21.92
N VAL A 71 7.45 25.20 21.15
CA VAL A 71 7.77 25.12 19.72
C VAL A 71 7.04 26.21 18.94
N GLY A 72 5.74 26.43 19.17
CA GLY A 72 4.98 27.51 18.53
C GLY A 72 5.57 28.91 18.80
N GLN A 73 6.00 29.16 20.04
CA GLN A 73 6.70 30.41 20.38
C GLN A 73 8.08 30.50 19.71
N ALA A 74 8.83 29.40 19.67
CA ALA A 74 10.15 29.37 19.05
C ALA A 74 10.08 29.63 17.53
N ILE A 75 9.09 29.04 16.85
CA ILE A 75 8.81 29.30 15.42
C ILE A 75 8.56 30.79 15.20
N GLU A 76 7.72 31.43 16.00
CA GLU A 76 7.45 32.87 15.87
C GLU A 76 8.74 33.70 15.99
N LYS A 77 9.63 33.39 16.94
CA LYS A 77 10.90 34.10 17.11
C LYS A 77 11.85 33.89 15.93
N VAL A 78 11.95 32.66 15.42
CA VAL A 78 12.77 32.36 14.24
C VAL A 78 12.22 33.08 13.01
N CYS A 79 10.91 33.01 12.78
CA CYS A 79 10.26 33.67 11.66
C CYS A 79 10.35 35.21 11.73
N ALA A 80 10.28 35.80 12.93
CA ALA A 80 10.50 37.23 13.10
C ALA A 80 11.94 37.67 12.74
N ALA A 81 12.93 36.81 12.97
CA ALA A 81 14.34 37.10 12.71
C ALA A 81 14.81 36.73 11.28
N ARG A 82 14.24 35.68 10.69
CA ARG A 82 14.68 35.09 9.41
C ARG A 82 13.68 35.26 8.27
N GLY A 83 12.41 35.52 8.59
CA GLY A 83 11.29 35.49 7.66
C GLY A 83 10.77 34.06 7.42
N CYS A 84 9.47 33.93 7.22
CA CYS A 84 8.78 32.69 6.88
C CYS A 84 7.53 33.04 6.06
N ASP A 85 7.19 32.17 5.11
CA ASP A 85 6.04 32.33 4.22
C ASP A 85 4.97 31.26 4.48
N LEU A 86 5.36 30.07 4.94
CA LEU A 86 4.45 28.96 5.26
C LEU A 86 5.06 27.94 6.24
N VAL A 87 4.21 27.04 6.74
CA VAL A 87 4.60 25.85 7.51
C VAL A 87 4.14 24.60 6.75
N LEU A 88 5.00 23.58 6.64
CA LEU A 88 4.62 22.24 6.22
C LEU A 88 4.43 21.38 7.47
N GLY A 89 3.19 20.91 7.66
CA GLY A 89 2.79 20.01 8.73
C GLY A 89 2.95 18.56 8.30
N LEU A 90 3.83 17.80 8.96
CA LEU A 90 4.28 16.46 8.53
C LEU A 90 3.50 15.32 9.20
N GLY A 91 2.20 15.50 9.44
CA GLY A 91 1.32 14.48 10.01
C GLY A 91 1.40 14.36 11.54
N ASP A 92 0.53 13.51 12.07
CA ASP A 92 0.21 13.39 13.49
C ASP A 92 -0.18 14.76 14.06
N ASN A 93 -1.16 15.35 13.39
CA ASN A 93 -1.63 16.71 13.62
C ASN A 93 -2.46 16.80 14.91
N ILE A 94 -3.15 15.71 15.28
CA ILE A 94 -3.97 15.62 16.49
C ILE A 94 -3.79 14.24 17.15
N TYR A 95 -3.03 14.19 18.24
CA TYR A 95 -2.86 12.97 19.06
C TYR A 95 -4.06 12.74 19.98
N GLU A 96 -4.33 11.56 20.52
CA GLU A 96 -3.71 10.27 20.18
C GLU A 96 -4.48 9.52 19.10
N SER A 97 -5.69 9.97 18.74
CA SER A 97 -6.61 9.24 17.87
C SER A 97 -7.34 10.17 16.90
N GLY A 98 -6.69 11.24 16.47
CA GLY A 98 -7.28 12.21 15.55
C GLY A 98 -8.48 12.94 16.14
N VAL A 99 -9.38 13.36 15.26
CA VAL A 99 -10.62 14.04 15.60
C VAL A 99 -11.82 13.18 15.21
N SER A 100 -12.95 13.39 15.89
CA SER A 100 -14.19 12.65 15.65
C SER A 100 -15.22 13.41 14.80
N SER A 101 -14.94 14.68 14.50
CA SER A 101 -15.77 15.53 13.63
C SER A 101 -15.03 16.82 13.25
N VAL A 102 -15.53 17.53 12.24
CA VAL A 102 -15.05 18.87 11.85
C VAL A 102 -15.24 19.95 12.95
N MET A 103 -16.06 19.67 13.96
CA MET A 103 -16.36 20.58 15.09
C MET A 103 -15.65 20.15 16.39
N ASP A 104 -14.76 19.16 16.33
CA ASP A 104 -14.05 18.65 17.49
C ASP A 104 -13.18 19.75 18.14
N SER A 105 -13.24 19.88 19.47
CA SER A 105 -12.48 20.92 20.20
C SER A 105 -10.97 20.70 20.14
N GLN A 106 -10.54 19.49 19.77
CA GLN A 106 -9.13 19.16 19.62
C GLN A 106 -8.41 20.03 18.58
N PHE A 107 -9.09 20.51 17.53
CA PHE A 107 -8.48 21.49 16.62
C PHE A 107 -8.02 22.76 17.35
N GLU A 108 -8.85 23.25 18.28
CA GLU A 108 -8.50 24.42 19.09
C GLU A 108 -7.38 24.09 20.09
N GLU A 109 -7.55 22.99 20.83
CA GLU A 109 -6.65 22.61 21.93
C GLU A 109 -5.25 22.21 21.47
N LYS A 110 -5.12 21.59 20.28
CA LYS A 110 -3.88 20.96 19.81
C LYS A 110 -3.25 21.65 18.61
N PHE A 111 -4.00 22.48 17.88
CA PHE A 111 -3.47 23.29 16.79
C PHE A 111 -3.60 24.79 17.04
N GLU A 112 -4.82 25.33 17.21
CA GLU A 112 -5.01 26.78 17.23
C GLU A 112 -4.30 27.45 18.41
N GLN A 113 -4.41 26.88 19.62
CA GLN A 113 -3.81 27.48 20.81
C GLN A 113 -2.28 27.36 20.85
N PRO A 114 -1.66 26.18 20.68
CA PRO A 114 -0.20 26.04 20.76
C PRO A 114 0.52 26.86 19.69
N PHE A 115 -0.08 26.97 18.50
CA PHE A 115 0.49 27.68 17.36
C PHE A 115 -0.14 29.06 17.11
N SER A 116 -0.91 29.60 18.05
CA SER A 116 -1.48 30.96 17.96
C SER A 116 -0.45 32.08 17.72
N PRO A 117 0.84 31.98 18.13
CA PRO A 117 1.85 32.98 17.78
C PRO A 117 2.28 32.96 16.30
N VAL A 118 1.96 31.89 15.56
CA VAL A 118 2.44 31.67 14.18
C VAL A 118 1.34 32.05 13.18
N ASP A 119 1.40 33.30 12.69
CA ASP A 119 0.45 33.84 11.72
C ASP A 119 0.86 33.50 10.27
N LEU A 120 0.87 32.20 9.95
CA LEU A 120 1.25 31.65 8.64
C LEU A 120 0.28 30.53 8.23
N PRO A 121 0.13 30.23 6.92
CA PRO A 121 -0.59 29.03 6.48
C PRO A 121 0.21 27.75 6.81
N PHE A 122 -0.48 26.74 7.33
CA PHE A 122 0.02 25.40 7.62
C PHE A 122 -0.55 24.42 6.61
N TYR A 123 0.29 23.88 5.74
CA TYR A 123 -0.06 22.83 4.77
C TYR A 123 0.18 21.46 5.39
N PHE A 124 -0.89 20.78 5.78
CA PHE A 124 -0.83 19.52 6.51
C PHE A 124 -0.92 18.29 5.58
N VAL A 125 -0.25 17.22 5.97
CA VAL A 125 -0.57 15.82 5.60
C VAL A 125 -1.09 15.08 6.84
N LEU A 126 -1.63 13.87 6.66
CA LEU A 126 -2.08 13.02 7.77
C LEU A 126 -0.96 12.08 8.23
N GLY A 127 -0.95 11.75 9.52
CA GLY A 127 -0.18 10.66 10.11
C GLY A 127 -1.02 9.49 10.59
N ASN A 128 -0.38 8.48 11.19
CA ASN A 128 -1.07 7.29 11.67
C ASN A 128 -2.00 7.58 12.86
N HIS A 129 -1.69 8.57 13.71
CA HIS A 129 -2.59 8.97 14.79
C HIS A 129 -3.84 9.69 14.30
N ASP A 130 -3.74 10.43 13.20
CA ASP A 130 -4.88 11.08 12.56
C ASP A 130 -5.88 10.09 11.95
N ASN A 131 -5.42 8.85 11.69
CA ASN A 131 -6.15 7.74 11.06
C ASN A 131 -6.33 6.54 12.01
N THR A 132 -6.50 6.77 13.32
CA THR A 132 -6.63 5.71 14.32
C THR A 132 -8.01 5.04 14.29
N GLU A 133 -8.08 3.71 14.46
CA GLU A 133 -9.35 2.99 14.71
C GLU A 133 -9.41 2.34 16.11
N PHE A 134 -8.43 1.51 16.45
CA PHE A 134 -8.44 0.62 17.60
C PHE A 134 -7.65 1.16 18.79
N PHE A 135 -6.43 1.64 18.54
CA PHE A 135 -5.52 2.21 19.52
C PHE A 135 -4.71 3.34 18.91
N GLY A 136 -4.39 4.34 19.73
CA GLY A 136 -3.72 5.56 19.26
C GLY A 136 -2.49 5.26 18.40
N GLY A 137 -2.56 5.64 17.13
CA GLY A 137 -1.46 5.50 16.18
C GLY A 137 -1.45 4.22 15.35
N ASP A 138 -2.52 3.42 15.32
CA ASP A 138 -2.54 2.21 14.47
C ASP A 138 -2.66 2.47 12.96
N GLY A 139 -3.16 3.65 12.55
CA GLY A 139 -3.37 3.99 11.14
C GLY A 139 -4.42 3.13 10.41
N ALA A 140 -5.31 2.44 11.14
CA ALA A 140 -6.26 1.46 10.60
C ALA A 140 -7.67 2.03 10.34
N GLY A 141 -7.93 3.28 10.70
CA GLY A 141 -9.23 3.96 10.57
C GLY A 141 -9.15 5.18 9.69
N ASN A 142 -8.85 5.00 8.41
CA ASN A 142 -8.42 6.14 7.61
C ASN A 142 -9.53 7.13 7.23
N ALA A 143 -10.79 6.71 7.28
CA ALA A 143 -11.93 7.63 7.16
C ALA A 143 -11.89 8.76 8.20
N ASN A 144 -11.27 8.54 9.37
CA ASN A 144 -11.15 9.57 10.41
C ASN A 144 -10.29 10.76 9.98
N GLY A 145 -9.32 10.54 9.09
CA GLY A 145 -8.50 11.61 8.54
C GLY A 145 -9.30 12.62 7.71
N ASP A 146 -10.47 12.25 7.18
CA ASP A 146 -11.28 13.13 6.33
C ASP A 146 -11.86 14.30 7.12
N PHE A 147 -12.10 14.15 8.42
CA PHE A 147 -12.52 15.27 9.26
C PHE A 147 -11.49 16.41 9.30
N GLN A 148 -10.21 16.12 9.09
CA GLN A 148 -9.15 17.12 9.00
C GLN A 148 -9.09 17.79 7.63
N VAL A 149 -9.46 17.07 6.56
CA VAL A 149 -9.68 17.64 5.23
C VAL A 149 -10.91 18.54 5.25
N ASP A 150 -12.03 18.07 5.82
CA ASP A 150 -13.27 18.84 5.98
C ASP A 150 -13.05 20.11 6.80
N TYR A 151 -12.13 20.09 7.77
CA TYR A 151 -11.76 21.28 8.53
C TYR A 151 -11.16 22.39 7.65
N HIS A 152 -10.56 22.07 6.49
CA HIS A 152 -10.18 23.10 5.50
C HIS A 152 -11.39 23.91 5.04
N TYR A 153 -12.52 23.24 4.81
CA TYR A 153 -13.74 23.80 4.21
C TYR A 153 -14.77 24.30 5.23
N ARG A 154 -14.54 24.04 6.53
CA ARG A 154 -15.48 24.31 7.61
C ARG A 154 -16.13 25.69 7.58
N ASP A 155 -15.38 26.76 7.33
CA ASP A 155 -15.93 28.14 7.33
C ASP A 155 -17.00 28.35 6.27
N SER A 156 -16.86 27.65 5.14
CA SER A 156 -17.81 27.71 4.03
C SER A 156 -19.07 26.88 4.29
N GLU A 157 -18.93 25.76 5.00
CA GLU A 157 -20.01 24.82 5.30
C GLU A 157 -20.77 25.18 6.59
N HIS A 158 -20.07 25.78 7.56
CA HIS A 158 -20.55 26.18 8.88
C HIS A 158 -20.26 27.67 9.15
N PRO A 159 -20.87 28.60 8.40
CA PRO A 159 -20.59 30.04 8.52
C PRO A 159 -21.00 30.65 9.88
N ASP A 160 -21.82 29.94 10.66
CA ASP A 160 -22.23 30.30 12.02
C ASP A 160 -21.24 29.87 13.11
N ALA A 161 -20.26 29.03 12.77
CA ALA A 161 -19.21 28.57 13.67
C ALA A 161 -17.83 28.51 12.97
N PRO A 162 -17.29 29.67 12.54
CA PRO A 162 -16.03 29.73 11.82
C PRO A 162 -14.85 29.23 12.66
N ARG A 163 -13.78 28.82 11.99
CA ARG A 163 -12.46 28.54 12.55
C ARG A 163 -11.88 29.75 13.26
N ALA A 164 -11.02 29.46 14.24
CA ALA A 164 -10.29 30.51 14.93
C ALA A 164 -9.35 31.23 13.96
N SER A 165 -8.82 30.52 12.96
CA SER A 165 -8.03 31.08 11.88
C SER A 165 -8.24 30.34 10.55
N ASP A 166 -7.85 30.96 9.44
CA ASP A 166 -7.84 30.34 8.11
C ASP A 166 -6.50 29.64 7.80
N ARG A 167 -5.63 29.50 8.81
CA ARG A 167 -4.25 29.00 8.67
C ARG A 167 -4.18 27.51 8.33
N TRP A 168 -5.20 26.72 8.68
CA TRP A 168 -5.25 25.30 8.34
C TRP A 168 -5.51 25.09 6.84
N LYS A 169 -4.50 24.60 6.11
CA LYS A 169 -4.56 24.28 4.69
C LYS A 169 -4.41 22.77 4.49
N MET A 170 -5.53 22.10 4.23
CA MET A 170 -5.56 20.70 3.83
C MET A 170 -6.70 20.43 2.84
N PRO A 171 -6.55 20.87 1.57
CA PRO A 171 -7.66 20.85 0.61
C PRO A 171 -8.07 19.44 0.16
N ASP A 172 -7.16 18.48 0.31
CA ASP A 172 -7.36 17.07 0.02
C ASP A 172 -6.37 16.26 0.88
N ARG A 173 -6.48 14.93 0.90
CA ARG A 173 -5.54 14.05 1.63
C ARG A 173 -4.15 14.00 1.00
N TYR A 174 -4.10 14.07 -0.33
CA TYR A 174 -2.88 14.29 -1.11
C TYR A 174 -3.13 15.38 -2.15
N TYR A 175 -2.21 16.32 -2.28
CA TYR A 175 -2.40 17.53 -3.09
C TYR A 175 -1.06 18.16 -3.47
N ARG A 176 -1.09 19.12 -4.39
CA ARG A 176 0.11 19.87 -4.79
C ARG A 176 -0.17 21.35 -4.88
N PHE A 177 0.85 22.15 -4.61
CA PHE A 177 0.78 23.60 -4.72
C PHE A 177 2.15 24.19 -5.03
N THR A 178 2.16 25.37 -5.64
CA THR A 178 3.39 26.05 -6.07
C THR A 178 3.63 27.32 -5.27
N GLN A 179 4.89 27.64 -5.01
CA GLN A 179 5.30 28.84 -4.29
C GLN A 179 6.54 29.49 -4.90
N GLY A 180 6.58 30.82 -4.88
CA GLY A 180 7.63 31.64 -5.51
C GLY A 180 7.66 31.52 -7.05
N GLN A 181 8.49 32.35 -7.69
CA GLN A 181 8.57 32.43 -9.15
C GLN A 181 10.00 32.62 -9.66
N GLN A 182 10.41 31.80 -10.61
CA GLN A 182 11.66 31.96 -11.34
C GLN A 182 11.63 33.21 -12.25
N GLU A 183 12.80 33.69 -12.66
CA GLU A 183 12.92 34.81 -13.61
C GLU A 183 12.20 34.56 -14.95
N ASN A 184 12.07 33.29 -15.35
CA ASN A 184 11.38 32.87 -16.58
C ASN A 184 9.84 32.78 -16.42
N GLY A 185 9.31 33.13 -15.26
CA GLY A 185 7.88 33.10 -14.94
C GLY A 185 7.33 31.75 -14.45
N GLN A 186 8.13 30.69 -14.46
CA GLN A 186 7.74 29.37 -13.93
C GLN A 186 7.82 29.34 -12.39
N PRO A 187 7.12 28.42 -11.70
CA PRO A 187 7.21 28.28 -10.25
C PRO A 187 8.63 28.07 -9.72
N LEU A 188 8.98 28.65 -8.56
CA LEU A 188 10.26 28.38 -7.92
C LEU A 188 10.26 27.01 -7.24
N VAL A 189 9.23 26.73 -6.46
CA VAL A 189 9.05 25.47 -5.73
C VAL A 189 7.66 24.91 -6.02
N GLU A 190 7.57 23.59 -6.17
CA GLU A 190 6.32 22.86 -6.10
C GLU A 190 6.41 21.81 -5.02
N PHE A 191 5.40 21.80 -4.15
CA PHE A 191 5.24 20.86 -3.06
C PHE A 191 4.21 19.80 -3.43
N PHE A 192 4.49 18.55 -3.09
CA PHE A 192 3.60 17.41 -3.28
C PHE A 192 3.36 16.77 -1.91
N ALA A 193 2.16 17.00 -1.37
CA ALA A 193 1.67 16.42 -0.13
C ALA A 193 1.17 15.00 -0.42
N ILE A 194 1.66 14.00 0.31
CA ILE A 194 1.25 12.61 0.14
C ILE A 194 0.68 12.06 1.46
N ASP A 195 -0.39 11.28 1.36
CA ASP A 195 -0.97 10.52 2.46
C ASP A 195 -0.29 9.15 2.53
N SER A 196 0.59 8.99 3.51
CA SER A 196 1.36 7.76 3.65
C SER A 196 0.68 6.68 4.49
N SER A 197 -0.35 6.99 5.29
CA SER A 197 -0.96 6.02 6.21
C SER A 197 -1.52 4.80 5.49
N GLN A 198 -2.13 4.97 4.31
CA GLN A 198 -2.66 3.86 3.50
C GLN A 198 -1.60 2.95 2.89
N VAL A 199 -0.41 3.52 2.68
CA VAL A 199 0.66 2.88 1.92
C VAL A 199 1.66 2.24 2.88
N ALA A 200 1.93 2.89 4.01
CA ALA A 200 2.80 2.43 5.08
C ALA A 200 2.06 1.60 6.13
N GLY A 201 0.74 1.75 6.25
CA GLY A 201 -0.08 1.06 7.23
C GLY A 201 -0.02 -0.45 7.09
N GLY A 202 0.26 -1.11 8.22
CA GLY A 202 0.37 -2.57 8.29
C GLY A 202 -0.96 -3.31 8.39
N PHE A 203 -2.06 -2.59 8.62
CA PHE A 203 -3.39 -3.15 8.74
C PHE A 203 -4.20 -2.88 7.46
N PRO A 204 -4.95 -3.86 6.94
CA PRO A 204 -5.92 -3.60 5.89
C PRO A 204 -7.02 -2.68 6.43
N ASP A 205 -7.33 -1.63 5.66
CA ASP A 205 -8.48 -0.78 5.98
C ASP A 205 -9.78 -1.55 5.70
N SER A 206 -10.77 -1.39 6.58
CA SER A 206 -12.08 -2.01 6.42
C SER A 206 -12.94 -1.35 5.33
N ASP A 207 -12.60 -0.12 4.94
CA ASP A 207 -13.23 0.62 3.85
C ASP A 207 -12.34 0.54 2.59
N GLU A 208 -12.88 -0.09 1.55
CA GLU A 208 -12.23 -0.29 0.26
C GLU A 208 -11.84 1.01 -0.46
N ASN A 209 -12.45 2.15 -0.10
CA ASN A 209 -12.09 3.47 -0.64
C ASN A 209 -10.70 3.93 -0.21
N TYR A 210 -10.18 3.35 0.87
CA TYR A 210 -8.86 3.63 1.44
C TYR A 210 -7.86 2.51 1.21
N ALA A 211 -8.31 1.37 0.66
CA ALA A 211 -7.42 0.25 0.35
C ALA A 211 -6.25 0.68 -0.56
N TYR A 212 -5.07 0.11 -0.32
CA TYR A 212 -3.89 0.42 -1.12
C TYR A 212 -4.11 0.21 -2.63
N ASN A 213 -4.84 -0.84 -3.02
CA ASN A 213 -5.04 -1.21 -4.43
C ASN A 213 -5.87 -0.16 -5.20
N SER A 214 -6.77 0.55 -4.52
CA SER A 214 -7.59 1.62 -5.11
C SER A 214 -6.93 2.97 -4.88
N TYR A 215 -6.75 3.34 -3.62
CA TYR A 215 -6.30 4.66 -3.19
C TYR A 215 -4.79 4.84 -3.31
N GLY A 216 -4.01 3.89 -2.79
CA GLY A 216 -2.55 3.96 -2.78
C GLY A 216 -1.95 3.99 -4.19
N LEU A 217 -2.46 3.15 -5.09
CA LEU A 217 -2.02 3.15 -6.50
C LEU A 217 -2.50 4.39 -7.27
N ALA A 218 -3.72 4.88 -7.02
CA ALA A 218 -4.20 6.13 -7.62
C ALA A 218 -3.32 7.32 -7.19
N GLN A 219 -2.96 7.39 -5.91
CA GLN A 219 -2.02 8.37 -5.38
C GLN A 219 -0.63 8.24 -6.02
N ALA A 220 -0.13 7.01 -6.24
CA ALA A 220 1.17 6.78 -6.86
C ALA A 220 1.20 7.29 -8.31
N ARG A 221 0.15 7.00 -9.09
CA ARG A 221 -0.06 7.52 -10.45
C ARG A 221 -0.15 9.03 -10.48
N TRP A 222 -0.93 9.61 -9.57
CA TRP A 222 -1.05 11.05 -9.44
C TRP A 222 0.29 11.72 -9.13
N LEU A 223 1.07 11.18 -8.18
CA LEU A 223 2.33 11.76 -7.77
C LEU A 223 3.36 11.72 -8.90
N LYS A 224 3.53 10.57 -9.56
CA LYS A 224 4.42 10.42 -10.70
C LYS A 224 4.05 11.40 -11.82
N ALA A 225 2.77 11.41 -12.24
CA ALA A 225 2.29 12.31 -13.29
C ALA A 225 2.48 13.79 -12.92
N SER A 226 2.24 14.16 -11.66
CA SER A 226 2.35 15.54 -11.17
C SER A 226 3.81 16.00 -11.13
N ILE A 227 4.73 15.17 -10.67
CA ILE A 227 6.16 15.43 -10.65
C ILE A 227 6.71 15.59 -12.08
N ASP A 228 6.30 14.70 -12.99
CA ASP A 228 6.75 14.73 -14.39
C ASP A 228 6.22 15.96 -15.14
N ALA A 229 5.00 16.39 -14.84
CA ALA A 229 4.40 17.60 -15.44
C ALA A 229 5.00 18.90 -14.88
N SER A 230 5.58 18.87 -13.69
CA SER A 230 6.01 20.06 -12.95
C SER A 230 7.18 20.79 -13.61
N GLN A 231 6.94 22.07 -13.91
CA GLN A 231 7.95 23.01 -14.42
C GLN A 231 8.68 23.77 -13.30
N ALA A 232 8.39 23.44 -12.04
CA ALA A 232 9.04 24.07 -10.91
C ALA A 232 10.54 23.72 -10.88
N LYS A 233 11.34 24.70 -10.42
CA LYS A 233 12.77 24.48 -10.25
C LYS A 233 13.01 23.43 -9.19
N TRP A 234 12.47 23.63 -8.00
CA TRP A 234 12.57 22.70 -6.88
C TRP A 234 11.31 21.87 -6.75
N LYS A 235 11.46 20.55 -6.60
CA LYS A 235 10.37 19.60 -6.37
C LYS A 235 10.54 19.00 -4.98
N MET A 236 9.55 19.19 -4.12
CA MET A 236 9.60 18.77 -2.73
C MET A 236 8.40 17.89 -2.40
N VAL A 237 8.67 16.68 -1.91
CA VAL A 237 7.62 15.77 -1.47
C VAL A 237 7.58 15.75 0.05
N PHE A 238 6.39 15.72 0.65
CA PHE A 238 6.26 15.62 2.10
C PHE A 238 5.12 14.70 2.52
N ALA A 239 5.37 13.94 3.59
CA ALA A 239 4.53 12.86 4.09
C ALA A 239 4.68 12.76 5.62
N HIS A 240 3.98 11.82 6.24
CA HIS A 240 4.21 11.48 7.65
C HIS A 240 5.33 10.46 7.84
N HIS A 241 5.13 9.23 7.35
CA HIS A 241 6.09 8.14 7.47
C HIS A 241 7.41 8.37 6.69
N PRO A 242 8.60 8.06 7.26
CA PRO A 242 9.90 8.32 6.65
C PRO A 242 10.37 7.20 5.71
N TYR A 243 11.11 7.53 4.65
CA TYR A 243 11.79 6.52 3.83
C TYR A 243 12.99 5.89 4.58
N VAL A 244 13.81 6.74 5.19
CA VAL A 244 14.96 6.36 6.02
C VAL A 244 14.94 7.14 7.33
N SER A 245 15.30 6.49 8.42
CA SER A 245 15.34 7.07 9.77
C SER A 245 16.30 6.32 10.69
N ASN A 246 17.06 7.06 11.50
CA ASN A 246 17.82 6.53 12.64
C ASN A 246 17.01 6.49 13.96
N GLY A 247 15.72 6.80 13.87
CA GLY A 247 14.77 6.76 14.96
C GLY A 247 14.28 5.34 15.28
N SER A 248 13.29 5.28 16.16
CA SER A 248 12.72 4.03 16.68
C SER A 248 11.85 3.30 15.69
N HIS A 249 11.13 4.00 14.81
CA HIS A 249 10.28 3.43 13.78
C HIS A 249 11.11 3.05 12.55
N GLY A 250 12.05 3.88 12.12
CA GLY A 250 13.13 3.46 11.21
C GLY A 250 12.84 3.56 9.71
N ASN A 251 13.49 2.69 8.94
CA ASN A 251 13.44 2.72 7.47
C ASN A 251 12.18 2.03 6.93
N ALA A 252 11.63 2.54 5.83
CA ALA A 252 10.63 1.83 5.06
C ALA A 252 11.20 0.50 4.55
N GLY A 253 10.47 -0.60 4.77
CA GLY A 253 10.95 -1.98 4.60
C GLY A 253 11.57 -2.59 5.88
N ASN A 254 11.64 -1.84 6.98
CA ASN A 254 12.09 -2.32 8.29
C ASN A 254 11.49 -1.50 9.45
N TYR A 255 10.21 -1.13 9.33
CA TYR A 255 9.52 -0.35 10.36
C TYR A 255 9.38 -1.10 11.68
N ASP A 256 9.54 -0.40 12.80
CA ASP A 256 9.42 -0.92 14.17
C ASP A 256 10.31 -2.12 14.49
N GLY A 257 11.39 -2.29 13.73
CA GLY A 257 12.25 -3.47 13.82
C GLY A 257 11.57 -4.75 13.34
N VAL A 258 10.39 -4.64 12.71
CA VAL A 258 9.76 -5.66 11.90
C VAL A 258 10.51 -5.69 10.58
N PRO A 259 11.33 -6.72 10.33
CA PRO A 259 12.03 -6.81 9.07
C PRO A 259 11.04 -6.99 7.92
N GLY A 260 11.33 -6.38 6.77
CA GLY A 260 10.54 -6.53 5.54
C GLY A 260 10.33 -7.99 5.13
N PHE A 261 11.27 -8.86 5.52
CA PHE A 261 11.18 -10.28 5.30
C PHE A 261 10.20 -11.03 6.23
N LEU A 262 9.68 -10.40 7.28
CA LEU A 262 8.73 -11.02 8.22
C LEU A 262 7.29 -10.71 7.86
N LEU A 263 7.01 -9.42 7.71
CA LEU A 263 5.67 -8.88 7.53
C LEU A 263 5.82 -7.67 6.61
N PRO A 264 5.86 -7.87 5.27
CA PRO A 264 6.36 -6.86 4.32
C PRO A 264 5.50 -5.61 4.30
N VAL A 265 4.19 -5.75 4.53
CA VAL A 265 3.28 -4.61 4.64
C VAL A 265 3.52 -3.84 5.94
N LEU A 266 3.56 -4.53 7.09
CA LEU A 266 3.85 -3.92 8.40
C LEU A 266 5.24 -3.29 8.49
N ALA A 267 6.23 -3.87 7.80
CA ALA A 267 7.58 -3.34 7.73
C ALA A 267 7.69 -2.12 6.78
N GLY A 268 6.66 -1.81 5.99
CA GLY A 268 6.66 -0.68 5.06
C GLY A 268 7.34 -0.95 3.71
N GLU A 269 7.52 -2.20 3.27
CA GLU A 269 8.09 -2.51 1.94
C GLU A 269 7.23 -1.93 0.80
N ARG A 270 5.90 -1.96 0.97
CA ARG A 270 4.95 -1.32 0.05
C ARG A 270 5.22 0.19 -0.08
N TYR A 271 5.49 0.85 1.03
CA TYR A 271 5.77 2.28 1.06
C TYR A 271 7.15 2.61 0.50
N LYS A 272 8.15 1.78 0.78
CA LYS A 272 9.47 1.87 0.16
C LYS A 272 9.37 1.81 -1.36
N ALA A 273 8.67 0.82 -1.91
CA ALA A 273 8.44 0.67 -3.35
C ALA A 273 7.69 1.89 -3.92
N PHE A 274 6.60 2.32 -3.27
CA PHE A 274 5.85 3.52 -3.66
C PHE A 274 6.78 4.74 -3.82
N LEU A 275 7.66 4.99 -2.85
CA LEU A 275 8.56 6.16 -2.88
C LEU A 275 9.66 6.03 -3.93
N GLU A 276 10.28 4.85 -4.04
CA GLU A 276 11.32 4.56 -5.05
C GLU A 276 10.81 4.78 -6.48
N GLU A 277 9.53 4.49 -6.72
CA GLU A 277 8.97 4.56 -8.07
C GLU A 277 8.41 5.91 -8.44
N THR A 278 7.88 6.64 -7.46
CA THR A 278 7.14 7.88 -7.71
C THR A 278 8.01 9.12 -7.59
N MET A 279 8.92 9.17 -6.60
CA MET A 279 9.59 10.42 -6.24
C MET A 279 11.11 10.33 -6.18
N CYS A 280 11.68 9.16 -5.91
CA CYS A 280 13.13 9.01 -5.84
C CYS A 280 13.84 9.45 -7.12
N ASP A 281 14.94 10.18 -6.95
CA ASP A 281 15.72 10.87 -7.99
C ASP A 281 14.99 11.97 -8.79
N ARG A 282 13.66 12.08 -8.65
CA ARG A 282 12.83 13.11 -9.28
C ARG A 282 12.60 14.31 -8.36
N ALA A 283 12.34 14.04 -7.08
CA ALA A 283 12.26 15.03 -6.02
C ALA A 283 13.66 15.46 -5.57
N ASP A 284 13.83 16.74 -5.24
CA ASP A 284 15.07 17.25 -4.62
C ASP A 284 15.13 16.87 -3.15
N PHE A 285 13.99 16.97 -2.44
CA PHE A 285 13.87 16.65 -1.03
C PHE A 285 12.58 15.88 -0.73
N PHE A 286 12.68 14.99 0.26
CA PHE A 286 11.56 14.34 0.93
C PHE A 286 11.54 14.72 2.41
N PHE A 287 10.38 15.19 2.90
CA PHE A 287 10.19 15.63 4.28
C PHE A 287 9.21 14.71 5.01
N ALA A 288 9.55 14.31 6.24
CA ALA A 288 8.75 13.40 7.05
C ALA A 288 8.77 13.73 8.55
N GLY A 289 7.84 13.14 9.31
CA GLY A 289 7.79 13.16 10.77
C GLY A 289 7.93 11.74 11.32
N HIS A 290 6.94 11.31 12.12
CA HIS A 290 6.70 9.96 12.67
C HIS A 290 7.71 9.50 13.72
N ASP A 291 9.00 9.54 13.40
CA ASP A 291 10.04 9.42 14.42
C ASP A 291 10.19 10.74 15.16
N HIS A 292 10.04 10.70 16.49
CA HIS A 292 9.96 11.88 17.35
C HIS A 292 11.33 12.51 17.64
N ASP A 293 12.04 12.85 16.58
CA ASP A 293 13.38 13.41 16.59
C ASP A 293 13.62 14.32 15.35
N LEU A 294 14.82 14.91 15.26
CA LEU A 294 15.24 15.76 14.15
C LEU A 294 16.37 15.07 13.38
N GLN A 295 16.24 14.92 12.06
CA GLN A 295 17.30 14.34 11.24
C GLN A 295 17.39 15.03 9.88
N TRP A 296 18.61 15.16 9.36
CA TRP A 296 18.88 15.43 7.95
C TRP A 296 19.79 14.33 7.44
N LEU A 297 19.22 13.38 6.71
CA LEU A 297 19.91 12.19 6.21
C LEU A 297 20.52 12.44 4.83
N MET A 298 21.61 11.74 4.54
CA MET A 298 22.25 11.79 3.23
C MET A 298 21.42 11.02 2.18
N PRO A 299 21.54 11.35 0.88
CA PRO A 299 20.92 10.55 -0.18
C PRO A 299 21.36 9.10 -0.14
N THR A 300 20.43 8.19 -0.45
CA THR A 300 20.74 6.76 -0.62
C THR A 300 20.96 6.43 -2.09
N PRO A 301 21.76 5.40 -2.42
CA PRO A 301 21.91 4.95 -3.80
C PRO A 301 20.58 4.55 -4.47
N SER A 302 19.66 3.97 -3.71
CA SER A 302 18.32 3.57 -4.18
C SER A 302 17.41 4.76 -4.51
N CYS A 303 17.67 5.94 -3.94
CA CYS A 303 16.84 7.13 -4.13
C CYS A 303 17.56 8.28 -4.85
N GLY A 304 18.71 8.00 -5.47
CA GLY A 304 19.41 8.90 -6.37
C GLY A 304 19.80 10.22 -5.69
N LYS A 305 19.38 11.35 -6.26
CA LYS A 305 19.70 12.69 -5.71
C LYS A 305 18.87 13.13 -4.50
N THR A 306 17.79 12.43 -4.16
CA THR A 306 16.82 12.92 -3.17
C THR A 306 17.43 12.91 -1.77
N GLU A 307 17.38 14.05 -1.08
CA GLU A 307 17.77 14.18 0.33
C GLU A 307 16.56 14.08 1.27
N PHE A 308 16.77 13.63 2.51
CA PHE A 308 15.69 13.39 3.47
C PHE A 308 15.85 14.26 4.72
N ILE A 309 14.77 14.92 5.14
CA ILE A 309 14.71 15.66 6.40
C ILE A 309 13.52 15.15 7.23
N LEU A 310 13.81 14.67 8.43
CA LEU A 310 12.81 14.25 9.41
C LEU A 310 12.69 15.33 10.49
N SER A 311 11.47 15.79 10.74
CA SER A 311 11.18 16.86 11.69
C SER A 311 9.98 16.50 12.58
N GLY A 312 10.04 15.34 13.26
CA GLY A 312 8.95 14.81 14.09
C GLY A 312 8.99 15.22 15.56
N ALA A 313 9.75 16.26 15.91
CA ALA A 313 9.93 16.69 17.30
C ALA A 313 9.04 17.88 17.70
N GLY A 314 7.88 18.06 17.06
CA GLY A 314 7.02 19.22 17.25
C GLY A 314 6.31 19.27 18.60
N SER A 315 6.05 18.12 19.22
CA SER A 315 5.37 18.08 20.53
C SER A 315 5.61 16.83 21.39
N LYS A 316 6.31 15.83 20.84
CA LYS A 316 6.84 14.64 21.53
C LYS A 316 8.30 14.47 21.13
N THR A 317 9.07 13.75 21.95
CA THR A 317 10.50 13.49 21.69
C THR A 317 10.86 12.06 22.04
N ARG A 318 11.78 11.46 21.29
CA ARG A 318 12.30 10.11 21.55
C ARG A 318 13.82 10.07 21.30
N SER A 319 14.48 9.08 21.89
CA SER A 319 15.91 8.84 21.67
C SER A 319 16.14 8.15 20.33
N LEU A 320 17.23 8.50 19.65
CA LEU A 320 17.70 7.78 18.46
C LEU A 320 18.25 6.41 18.84
N VAL A 321 17.97 5.38 18.04
CA VAL A 321 18.35 3.99 18.33
C VAL A 321 19.17 3.32 17.23
N ARG A 322 19.19 3.86 16.00
CA ARG A 322 19.79 3.24 14.81
C ARG A 322 20.89 4.07 14.15
N ARG A 323 21.68 4.78 14.96
CA ARG A 323 22.64 5.80 14.50
C ARG A 323 23.76 5.30 13.57
N ASP A 324 24.00 4.00 13.53
CA ASP A 324 25.03 3.38 12.67
C ASP A 324 24.48 2.88 11.32
N GLU A 325 23.16 2.96 11.09
CA GLU A 325 22.50 2.38 9.90
C GLU A 325 22.43 3.36 8.72
N ASN A 326 22.07 4.62 8.95
CA ASN A 326 21.95 5.61 7.88
C ASN A 326 22.92 6.79 8.08
N PRO A 327 23.72 7.18 7.07
CA PRO A 327 24.58 8.36 7.14
C PRO A 327 23.75 9.66 7.26
N VAL A 328 24.16 10.54 8.18
CA VAL A 328 23.47 11.80 8.47
C VAL A 328 24.37 13.02 8.30
N PHE A 329 23.77 14.14 7.89
CA PHE A 329 24.35 15.47 8.02
C PHE A 329 24.14 16.04 9.42
N TYR A 330 22.99 15.74 10.03
CA TYR A 330 22.59 16.12 11.37
C TYR A 330 21.54 15.15 11.91
N GLU A 331 21.59 14.86 13.21
CA GLU A 331 20.54 14.10 13.90
C GLU A 331 20.49 14.52 15.38
N ARG A 332 19.29 14.55 15.95
CA ARG A 332 19.05 14.93 17.35
C ARG A 332 17.75 14.31 17.88
N GLY A 333 17.89 13.33 18.77
CA GLY A 333 16.81 12.85 19.64
C GLY A 333 16.74 13.60 20.97
N ASP A 334 15.71 13.28 21.76
CA ASP A 334 15.48 13.80 23.12
C ASP A 334 15.44 15.34 23.20
N SER A 335 14.98 15.99 22.13
CA SER A 335 14.84 17.45 22.03
C SER A 335 13.61 17.77 21.21
N TYR A 336 12.83 18.76 21.65
CA TYR A 336 11.83 19.35 20.76
C TYR A 336 12.54 20.16 19.68
N GLY A 337 11.83 20.45 18.60
CA GLY A 337 12.35 21.36 17.60
C GLY A 337 11.70 21.23 16.24
N PHE A 338 12.31 21.91 15.28
CA PHE A 338 11.83 22.03 13.90
C PHE A 338 12.98 22.44 12.97
N PHE A 339 12.72 22.38 11.66
CA PHE A 339 13.62 22.95 10.66
C PHE A 339 13.05 24.22 10.04
N TRP A 340 13.91 25.20 9.80
CA TRP A 340 13.65 26.34 8.94
C TRP A 340 14.41 26.17 7.62
N VAL A 341 13.76 26.46 6.49
CA VAL A 341 14.31 26.30 5.15
C VAL A 341 14.16 27.59 4.35
N GLU A 342 15.20 28.00 3.63
CA GLU A 342 15.16 29.04 2.60
C GLU A 342 15.59 28.48 1.25
N ILE A 343 14.74 28.69 0.24
CA ILE A 343 15.05 28.44 -1.17
C ILE A 343 15.31 29.77 -1.85
N LYS A 344 16.47 29.88 -2.49
CA LYS A 344 16.82 31.03 -3.32
C LYS A 344 17.57 30.59 -4.56
N GLY A 345 16.94 30.79 -5.71
CA GLY A 345 17.53 30.39 -7.00
C GLY A 345 17.84 28.90 -7.04
N ASP A 346 19.11 28.54 -7.18
CA ASP A 346 19.61 27.15 -7.19
C ASP A 346 20.16 26.68 -5.84
N ARG A 347 19.86 27.38 -4.74
CA ARG A 347 20.32 27.01 -3.40
C ARG A 347 19.16 26.80 -2.43
N MET A 348 19.29 25.75 -1.63
CA MET A 348 18.52 25.49 -0.43
C MET A 348 19.41 25.71 0.78
N ARG A 349 18.96 26.47 1.77
CA ARG A 349 19.56 26.57 3.11
C ARG A 349 18.58 25.99 4.10
N GLY A 350 19.01 25.00 4.88
CA GLY A 350 18.23 24.42 5.97
C GLY A 350 18.92 24.66 7.31
N GLU A 351 18.14 24.91 8.35
CA GLU A 351 18.59 25.15 9.71
C GLU A 351 17.74 24.35 10.70
N ALA A 352 18.39 23.61 11.61
CA ALA A 352 17.72 22.91 12.70
C ALA A 352 17.70 23.78 13.96
N TYR A 353 16.54 23.92 14.59
CA TYR A 353 16.36 24.62 15.85
C TYR A 353 15.87 23.64 16.91
N GLU A 354 16.68 23.49 17.97
CA GLU A 354 16.32 22.72 19.17
C GLU A 354 15.55 23.62 20.13
N VAL A 355 14.50 23.07 20.75
CA VAL A 355 13.60 23.78 21.66
C VAL A 355 13.58 23.12 23.04
N ASP A 356 13.80 23.91 24.07
CA ASP A 356 13.68 23.50 25.48
C ASP A 356 12.64 24.39 26.19
N PRO A 357 11.46 23.85 26.54
CA PRO A 357 10.42 24.58 27.29
C PRO A 357 10.90 25.10 28.66
N ASN A 358 11.97 24.54 29.22
CA ASN A 358 12.50 24.95 30.52
C ASN A 358 13.56 26.07 30.42
N ASP A 359 14.04 26.37 29.21
CA ASP A 359 14.94 27.49 28.96
C ASP A 359 14.12 28.77 28.70
N PRO A 360 14.37 29.88 29.43
CA PRO A 360 13.75 31.18 29.12
C PRO A 360 13.99 31.68 27.69
N ALA A 361 15.05 31.21 27.02
CA ALA A 361 15.33 31.48 25.61
C ALA A 361 14.81 30.39 24.66
N LEU A 362 14.03 29.42 25.17
CA LEU A 362 13.43 28.30 24.43
C LEU A 362 14.46 27.42 23.72
N GLY A 363 15.71 27.33 24.20
CA GLY A 363 16.79 26.61 23.52
C GLY A 363 17.41 27.36 22.33
N LEU A 364 16.87 28.51 21.93
CA LEU A 364 17.32 29.29 20.77
C LEU A 364 18.60 30.11 21.02
N GLY A 365 19.10 30.11 22.26
CA GLY A 365 20.20 30.97 22.74
C GLY A 365 19.81 32.45 22.89
N SER A 366 19.01 33.00 21.97
CA SER A 366 18.49 34.36 21.99
C SER A 366 17.14 34.46 21.29
N LEU A 367 16.13 35.04 21.96
CA LEU A 367 14.81 35.26 21.36
C LEU A 367 14.81 36.35 20.28
N SER A 368 15.81 37.25 20.26
CA SER A 368 15.89 38.34 19.26
C SER A 368 16.85 38.04 18.10
N ASP A 369 17.73 37.06 18.27
CA ASP A 369 18.58 36.53 17.20
C ASP A 369 18.78 35.03 17.42
N PRO A 370 17.75 34.22 17.13
CA PRO A 370 17.78 32.77 17.30
C PRO A 370 18.97 32.14 16.59
N GLN A 371 19.69 31.27 17.29
CA GLN A 371 20.84 30.54 16.76
C GLN A 371 20.44 29.10 16.44
N PRO A 372 20.64 28.64 15.19
CA PRO A 372 20.35 27.26 14.86
C PRO A 372 21.41 26.33 15.48
N ALA A 373 20.99 25.14 15.90
CA ALA A 373 21.90 24.08 16.34
C ALA A 373 22.73 23.53 15.18
N TYR A 374 22.17 23.58 13.97
CA TYR A 374 22.80 23.14 12.74
C TYR A 374 22.33 23.97 11.55
N GLY A 375 23.22 24.23 10.58
CA GLY A 375 22.87 24.92 9.35
C GLY A 375 23.67 24.38 8.17
N ARG A 376 23.00 24.12 7.05
CA ARG A 376 23.61 23.64 5.81
C ARG A 376 23.01 24.34 4.61
N GLN A 377 23.84 24.59 3.61
CA GLN A 377 23.41 25.10 2.31
C GLN A 377 23.82 24.12 1.21
N THR A 378 22.89 23.80 0.33
CA THR A 378 23.02 22.78 -0.70
C THR A 378 22.59 23.36 -2.05
N PRO A 379 23.44 23.28 -3.09
CA PRO A 379 23.00 23.61 -4.44
C PRO A 379 22.08 22.51 -4.98
N GLN A 380 21.17 22.85 -5.88
CA GLN A 380 20.33 21.87 -6.55
C GLN A 380 21.19 20.84 -7.28
N GLN A 381 20.85 19.55 -7.13
CA GLN A 381 21.56 18.46 -7.78
C GLN A 381 20.84 18.02 -9.06
N PRO A 382 21.58 17.67 -10.13
CA PRO A 382 20.99 17.00 -11.28
C PRO A 382 20.51 15.59 -10.87
N SER A 383 19.48 15.09 -11.54
CA SER A 383 19.07 13.68 -11.40
C SER A 383 20.24 12.76 -11.77
N GLN A 384 20.35 11.64 -11.05
CA GLN A 384 21.36 10.60 -11.27
C GLN A 384 20.97 9.62 -12.39
N GLY A 385 19.78 9.79 -12.97
CA GLY A 385 19.29 8.97 -14.06
C GLY A 385 18.84 7.58 -13.60
N LEU A 386 18.23 7.49 -12.41
CA LEU A 386 17.56 6.25 -12.02
C LEU A 386 16.51 5.89 -13.08
N ALA A 387 16.45 4.60 -13.44
CA ALA A 387 15.51 4.14 -14.46
C ALA A 387 14.08 4.44 -14.01
N ALA A 388 13.28 5.05 -14.88
CA ALA A 388 11.86 5.19 -14.62
C ALA A 388 11.25 3.79 -14.61
N SER A 389 10.70 3.38 -13.46
CA SER A 389 9.82 2.23 -13.41
C SER A 389 8.46 2.66 -13.94
N ASP A 390 8.08 2.17 -15.12
CA ASP A 390 6.71 2.30 -15.65
C ASP A 390 5.80 1.17 -15.17
N ALA A 391 6.39 0.22 -14.48
CA ALA A 391 5.70 -0.74 -13.66
C ALA A 391 5.56 -0.16 -12.26
N PHE A 392 4.34 0.09 -11.77
CA PHE A 392 4.19 0.22 -10.32
C PHE A 392 4.51 -1.17 -9.76
N SER A 393 5.68 -1.32 -9.14
CA SER A 393 6.07 -2.58 -8.52
C SER A 393 5.09 -2.85 -7.40
N ASN A 394 4.17 -3.75 -7.73
CA ASN A 394 4.04 -4.91 -6.89
C ASN A 394 5.46 -5.38 -6.46
N PRO A 395 5.79 -5.43 -5.17
CA PRO A 395 7.07 -5.97 -4.69
C PRO A 395 7.37 -7.40 -5.16
N LEU A 396 6.46 -8.04 -5.88
CA LEU A 396 6.64 -9.30 -6.61
C LEU A 396 6.73 -9.04 -8.12
N GLN A 397 7.93 -8.70 -8.60
CA GLN A 397 8.24 -8.82 -10.03
C GLN A 397 8.61 -10.28 -10.33
N GLY A 398 7.99 -10.85 -11.37
CA GLY A 398 8.32 -12.19 -11.84
C GLY A 398 9.75 -12.24 -12.40
N ASP A 399 10.54 -13.21 -11.95
CA ASP A 399 11.85 -13.51 -12.53
C ASP A 399 11.63 -14.16 -13.91
N PRO A 400 12.10 -13.56 -15.03
CA PRO A 400 11.98 -14.15 -16.37
C PRO A 400 12.75 -15.46 -16.54
N SER A 401 13.62 -15.80 -15.58
CA SER A 401 14.40 -17.03 -15.52
C SER A 401 13.89 -18.04 -14.48
N PHE A 402 12.72 -17.78 -13.88
CA PHE A 402 12.12 -18.71 -12.91
C PHE A 402 11.87 -20.08 -13.55
N ASP A 403 12.49 -21.10 -12.99
CA ASP A 403 12.40 -22.48 -13.42
C ASP A 403 11.86 -23.34 -12.28
N VAL A 404 10.57 -23.64 -12.37
CA VAL A 404 9.84 -24.49 -11.40
C VAL A 404 10.54 -25.84 -11.19
N SER A 405 11.24 -26.36 -12.19
CA SER A 405 11.90 -27.68 -12.10
C SER A 405 13.22 -27.68 -11.31
N SER A 406 13.76 -26.50 -10.99
CA SER A 406 15.03 -26.34 -10.27
C SER A 406 14.86 -25.96 -8.79
N GLU A 407 13.63 -25.63 -8.40
CA GLU A 407 13.27 -25.25 -7.04
C GLU A 407 13.04 -26.51 -6.18
N GLN A 408 13.39 -26.47 -4.89
CA GLN A 408 13.31 -27.65 -4.00
C GLN A 408 12.17 -27.53 -2.99
N GLY A 409 11.27 -28.49 -2.96
CA GLY A 409 10.09 -28.52 -2.10
C GLY A 409 9.64 -29.93 -1.72
N ASN A 410 8.60 -30.00 -0.89
CA ASN A 410 8.07 -31.27 -0.38
C ASN A 410 7.23 -32.01 -1.42
N LEU A 411 6.71 -31.28 -2.42
CA LEU A 411 5.84 -31.79 -3.46
C LEU A 411 6.59 -32.02 -4.78
N ASP A 412 7.90 -31.76 -4.90
CA ASP A 412 8.68 -32.01 -6.12
C ASP A 412 8.44 -33.40 -6.74
N PRO A 413 8.39 -34.52 -5.98
CA PRO A 413 8.14 -35.83 -6.58
C PRO A 413 6.75 -35.94 -7.22
N VAL A 414 5.76 -35.20 -6.69
CA VAL A 414 4.40 -35.10 -7.25
C VAL A 414 4.44 -34.26 -8.52
N GLN A 415 5.15 -33.13 -8.49
CA GLN A 415 5.32 -32.23 -9.64
C GLN A 415 6.00 -32.96 -10.82
N GLU A 416 7.16 -33.57 -10.60
CA GLU A 416 7.93 -34.30 -11.62
C GLU A 416 7.12 -35.43 -12.27
N GLN A 417 6.40 -36.21 -11.44
CA GLN A 417 5.61 -37.33 -11.92
C GLN A 417 4.41 -36.86 -12.74
N LEU A 418 3.72 -35.81 -12.30
CA LEU A 418 2.59 -35.24 -13.01
C LEU A 418 3.03 -34.61 -14.34
N ARG A 419 4.16 -33.89 -14.34
CA ARG A 419 4.77 -33.31 -15.54
C ARG A 419 5.10 -34.36 -16.58
N ALA A 420 5.84 -35.41 -16.20
CA ALA A 420 6.17 -36.52 -17.09
C ALA A 420 4.90 -37.19 -17.65
N GLY A 421 3.85 -37.20 -16.84
CA GLY A 421 2.51 -37.63 -17.21
C GLY A 421 1.88 -36.89 -18.36
N PHE A 422 1.78 -35.57 -18.20
CA PHE A 422 1.23 -34.69 -19.22
C PHE A 422 2.09 -34.67 -20.50
N ASP A 423 3.42 -34.73 -20.37
CA ASP A 423 4.31 -34.82 -21.54
C ASP A 423 4.11 -36.13 -22.31
N GLY A 424 3.94 -37.24 -21.60
CA GLY A 424 3.62 -38.53 -22.21
C GLY A 424 2.25 -38.52 -22.90
N LEU A 425 1.22 -37.99 -22.23
CA LEU A 425 -0.12 -37.83 -22.81
C LEU A 425 -0.08 -36.98 -24.09
N ALA A 426 0.58 -35.82 -24.05
CA ALA A 426 0.72 -34.92 -25.19
C ALA A 426 1.39 -35.64 -26.37
N ALA A 427 2.45 -36.39 -26.13
CA ALA A 427 3.18 -37.13 -27.18
C ALA A 427 2.34 -38.21 -27.88
N ALA A 428 1.28 -38.70 -27.24
CA ALA A 428 0.39 -39.72 -27.81
C ALA A 428 -0.85 -39.15 -28.49
N VAL A 429 -1.09 -37.85 -28.41
CA VAL A 429 -2.18 -37.19 -29.14
C VAL A 429 -1.69 -36.85 -30.55
N PRO A 430 -2.29 -37.43 -31.61
CA PRO A 430 -1.81 -37.20 -32.99
C PRO A 430 -2.11 -35.80 -33.52
N GLU A 431 -3.09 -35.12 -32.93
CA GLU A 431 -3.48 -33.78 -33.29
C GLU A 431 -2.59 -32.77 -32.58
N GLU A 432 -1.75 -32.08 -33.35
CA GLU A 432 -0.72 -31.17 -32.85
C GLU A 432 -1.28 -30.08 -31.91
N ASN A 433 -2.47 -29.56 -32.20
CA ASN A 433 -3.11 -28.52 -31.40
C ASN A 433 -3.57 -29.05 -30.04
N LEU A 434 -4.18 -30.23 -30.01
CA LEU A 434 -4.61 -30.87 -28.77
C LEU A 434 -3.43 -31.39 -27.94
N ALA A 435 -2.36 -31.87 -28.60
CA ALA A 435 -1.12 -32.24 -27.94
C ALA A 435 -0.46 -31.03 -27.24
N ALA A 436 -0.42 -29.87 -27.92
CA ALA A 436 0.07 -28.63 -27.34
C ALA A 436 -0.78 -28.23 -26.12
N VAL A 437 -2.11 -28.27 -26.24
CA VAL A 437 -3.07 -28.01 -25.14
C VAL A 437 -2.76 -28.84 -23.90
N ILE A 438 -2.59 -30.16 -24.05
CA ILE A 438 -2.26 -31.05 -22.94
C ILE A 438 -0.91 -30.69 -22.31
N ALA A 439 0.10 -30.36 -23.12
CA ALA A 439 1.43 -30.04 -22.63
C ALA A 439 1.46 -28.76 -21.78
N SER A 440 0.78 -27.68 -22.19
CA SER A 440 0.78 -26.47 -21.35
C SER A 440 -0.22 -26.53 -20.20
N VAL A 441 -1.30 -27.33 -20.28
CA VAL A 441 -2.12 -27.61 -19.09
C VAL A 441 -1.28 -28.36 -18.04
N GLY A 442 -0.44 -29.29 -18.47
CA GLY A 442 0.54 -29.95 -17.60
C GLY A 442 1.53 -28.98 -16.97
N ALA A 443 2.11 -28.08 -17.77
CA ALA A 443 3.04 -27.05 -17.29
C ALA A 443 2.36 -26.05 -16.32
N ALA A 444 1.12 -25.65 -16.61
CA ALA A 444 0.38 -24.75 -15.74
C ALA A 444 0.03 -25.42 -14.40
N THR A 445 -0.35 -26.69 -14.45
CA THR A 445 -0.67 -27.51 -13.27
C THR A 445 0.56 -27.71 -12.37
N GLU A 446 1.72 -27.97 -12.95
CA GLU A 446 3.02 -28.03 -12.24
C GLU A 446 3.29 -26.75 -11.45
N GLY A 447 3.17 -25.57 -12.09
CA GLY A 447 3.35 -24.29 -11.40
C GLY A 447 2.29 -23.99 -10.33
N LEU A 448 1.07 -24.53 -10.45
CA LEU A 448 0.02 -24.35 -9.42
C LEU A 448 0.31 -25.18 -8.17
N ILE A 449 0.85 -26.39 -8.33
CA ILE A 449 1.29 -27.22 -7.21
C ILE A 449 2.46 -26.57 -6.49
N GLU A 450 3.37 -25.97 -7.27
CA GLU A 450 4.51 -25.22 -6.77
C GLU A 450 4.10 -24.00 -5.91
N VAL A 451 2.97 -23.35 -6.19
CA VAL A 451 2.43 -22.30 -5.31
C VAL A 451 2.21 -22.84 -3.90
N VAL A 452 1.55 -23.99 -3.78
CA VAL A 452 1.25 -24.60 -2.47
C VAL A 452 2.51 -25.16 -1.83
N ASP A 453 3.41 -25.76 -2.62
CA ASP A 453 4.66 -26.31 -2.12
C ASP A 453 5.59 -25.21 -1.58
N ALA A 454 5.73 -24.11 -2.29
CA ALA A 454 6.54 -22.97 -1.86
C ALA A 454 6.01 -22.36 -0.55
N LEU A 455 4.68 -22.23 -0.40
CA LEU A 455 4.05 -21.78 0.84
C LEU A 455 4.30 -22.78 1.99
N ALA A 456 4.16 -24.08 1.73
CA ALA A 456 4.34 -25.13 2.72
C ALA A 456 5.81 -25.29 3.15
N SER A 457 6.74 -25.37 2.20
CA SER A 457 8.18 -25.47 2.45
C SER A 457 8.72 -24.21 3.11
N GLY A 458 8.24 -23.02 2.73
CA GLY A 458 8.60 -21.77 3.40
C GLY A 458 8.18 -21.74 4.87
N ALA A 459 6.93 -22.15 5.15
CA ALA A 459 6.44 -22.27 6.52
C ALA A 459 7.18 -23.35 7.34
N GLN A 460 7.48 -24.49 6.73
CA GLN A 460 8.21 -25.58 7.38
C GLN A 460 9.67 -25.21 7.67
N ALA A 461 10.36 -24.60 6.71
CA ALA A 461 11.75 -24.18 6.85
C ALA A 461 11.86 -23.05 7.89
N ALA A 462 10.90 -22.11 7.90
CA ALA A 462 10.82 -21.09 8.93
C ALA A 462 10.67 -21.68 10.33
N ALA A 463 9.84 -22.70 10.49
CA ALA A 463 9.67 -23.37 11.79
C ALA A 463 10.89 -24.19 12.20
N THR A 464 11.53 -24.87 11.25
CA THR A 464 12.67 -25.76 11.49
C THR A 464 13.93 -24.97 11.84
N GLU A 465 14.19 -23.90 11.09
CA GLU A 465 15.38 -23.06 11.24
C GLU A 465 15.16 -21.91 12.24
N GLN A 466 13.94 -21.77 12.78
CA GLN A 466 13.52 -20.60 13.56
C GLN A 466 13.76 -19.30 12.79
N ASN A 467 13.64 -19.37 11.46
CA ASN A 467 13.95 -18.29 10.55
C ASN A 467 12.71 -17.88 9.73
N PRO A 468 11.93 -16.94 10.24
CA PRO A 468 10.70 -16.53 9.58
C PRO A 468 10.88 -15.79 8.23
N GLU A 469 12.10 -15.42 7.79
CA GLU A 469 12.32 -14.97 6.38
C GLU A 469 11.97 -16.06 5.36
N LEU A 470 12.01 -17.34 5.77
CA LEU A 470 11.74 -18.47 4.89
C LEU A 470 10.26 -18.56 4.50
N ILE A 471 9.33 -18.01 5.30
CA ILE A 471 7.91 -17.87 4.90
C ILE A 471 7.75 -16.90 3.73
N LEU A 472 8.52 -15.80 3.72
CA LEU A 472 8.47 -14.85 2.62
C LEU A 472 9.25 -15.32 1.40
N ALA A 473 10.35 -16.05 1.57
CA ALA A 473 11.00 -16.75 0.46
C ALA A 473 10.00 -17.73 -0.20
N GLY A 474 9.22 -18.45 0.61
CA GLY A 474 8.13 -19.30 0.13
C GLY A 474 7.02 -18.53 -0.58
N SER A 475 6.58 -17.38 -0.04
CA SER A 475 5.54 -16.55 -0.65
C SER A 475 5.98 -15.88 -1.96
N ALA A 476 7.25 -15.47 -2.04
CA ALA A 476 7.83 -14.89 -3.25
C ALA A 476 7.94 -15.94 -4.37
N ARG A 477 8.43 -17.14 -4.03
CA ARG A 477 8.47 -18.30 -4.93
C ARG A 477 7.06 -18.71 -5.38
N ALA A 478 6.09 -18.73 -4.47
CA ALA A 478 4.68 -19.00 -4.78
C ALA A 478 4.10 -18.00 -5.79
N SER A 479 4.50 -16.73 -5.71
CA SER A 479 4.08 -15.69 -6.64
C SER A 479 4.69 -15.85 -8.03
N GLN A 480 5.96 -16.25 -8.10
CA GLN A 480 6.63 -16.54 -9.37
C GLN A 480 6.04 -17.79 -10.05
N ALA A 481 5.71 -18.81 -9.26
CA ALA A 481 5.05 -20.03 -9.73
C ALA A 481 3.65 -19.79 -10.31
N LEU A 482 2.85 -18.94 -9.65
CA LEU A 482 1.54 -18.57 -10.17
C LEU A 482 1.64 -17.81 -11.51
N LEU A 483 2.61 -16.89 -11.62
CA LEU A 483 2.87 -16.17 -12.87
C LEU A 483 3.32 -17.11 -13.99
N TYR A 484 4.19 -18.07 -13.69
CA TYR A 484 4.60 -19.11 -14.62
C TYR A 484 3.39 -19.90 -15.13
N SER A 485 2.49 -20.35 -14.24
CA SER A 485 1.29 -21.08 -14.64
C SER A 485 0.40 -20.29 -15.60
N LEU A 486 0.18 -19.00 -15.30
CA LEU A 486 -0.63 -18.12 -16.15
C LEU A 486 0.02 -17.90 -17.52
N GLN A 487 1.35 -17.79 -17.59
CA GLN A 487 2.09 -17.67 -18.85
C GLN A 487 1.97 -18.92 -19.73
N GLN A 488 2.02 -20.12 -19.13
CA GLN A 488 1.84 -21.38 -19.86
C GLN A 488 0.44 -21.48 -20.49
N LEU A 489 -0.60 -21.04 -19.77
CA LEU A 489 -1.96 -20.98 -20.32
C LEU A 489 -2.08 -19.93 -21.43
N GLN A 490 -1.44 -18.77 -21.25
CA GLN A 490 -1.46 -17.70 -22.25
C GLN A 490 -0.81 -18.11 -23.58
N ALA A 491 0.31 -18.83 -23.52
CA ALA A 491 1.02 -19.29 -24.71
C ALA A 491 0.16 -20.19 -25.62
N ILE A 492 -0.84 -20.85 -25.06
CA ILE A 492 -1.82 -21.64 -25.82
C ILE A 492 -2.96 -20.78 -26.32
N ALA A 493 -3.49 -19.91 -25.47
CA ALA A 493 -4.57 -19.00 -25.82
C ALA A 493 -4.23 -18.10 -27.02
N ASP A 494 -2.96 -17.75 -27.22
CA ASP A 494 -2.50 -16.93 -28.34
C ASP A 494 -2.45 -17.67 -29.70
N ARG A 495 -2.85 -18.94 -29.74
CA ARG A 495 -2.92 -19.72 -30.99
C ARG A 495 -4.22 -19.45 -31.75
N ASP A 496 -4.11 -18.98 -32.98
CA ASP A 496 -5.25 -18.70 -33.88
C ASP A 496 -6.03 -19.96 -34.34
N ASP A 497 -5.57 -21.16 -34.00
CA ASP A 497 -6.03 -22.43 -34.55
C ASP A 497 -6.63 -23.41 -33.52
N LEU A 498 -7.00 -22.91 -32.32
CA LEU A 498 -7.70 -23.71 -31.32
C LEU A 498 -9.13 -24.05 -31.79
N PRO A 499 -9.54 -25.33 -31.80
CA PRO A 499 -10.92 -25.70 -32.13
C PRO A 499 -11.87 -25.34 -30.98
N ALA A 500 -13.13 -25.05 -31.30
CA ALA A 500 -14.17 -24.90 -30.28
C ALA A 500 -14.33 -26.21 -29.47
N PRO A 501 -14.62 -26.14 -28.16
CA PRO A 501 -14.78 -24.93 -27.34
C PRO A 501 -13.46 -24.38 -26.72
N PHE A 502 -12.29 -24.90 -27.09
CA PHE A 502 -11.00 -24.50 -26.51
C PHE A 502 -10.56 -23.08 -26.90
N ASP A 503 -11.12 -22.54 -27.98
CA ASP A 503 -11.00 -21.13 -28.37
C ASP A 503 -11.54 -20.15 -27.30
N GLN A 504 -12.32 -20.64 -26.33
CA GLN A 504 -12.78 -19.85 -25.18
C GLN A 504 -11.72 -19.64 -24.09
N LEU A 505 -10.57 -20.30 -24.16
CA LEU A 505 -9.49 -20.12 -23.17
C LEU A 505 -8.90 -18.70 -23.23
N ALA A 506 -8.75 -18.12 -24.43
CA ALA A 506 -8.29 -16.75 -24.58
C ALA A 506 -9.26 -15.73 -23.94
N PRO A 507 -10.57 -15.77 -24.24
CA PRO A 507 -11.57 -14.99 -23.51
C PRO A 507 -11.56 -15.20 -21.99
N ALA A 508 -11.34 -16.42 -21.50
CA ALA A 508 -11.28 -16.72 -20.07
C ALA A 508 -10.07 -16.08 -19.39
N LEU A 509 -8.89 -16.15 -20.02
CA LEU A 509 -7.66 -15.50 -19.54
C LEU A 509 -7.73 -13.97 -19.68
N ASP A 510 -8.39 -13.46 -20.72
CA ASP A 510 -8.62 -12.03 -20.87
C ASP A 510 -9.61 -11.51 -19.82
N ALA A 511 -10.63 -12.29 -19.46
CA ALA A 511 -11.51 -11.98 -18.34
C ALA A 511 -10.77 -12.03 -17.00
N PHE A 512 -9.86 -12.98 -16.80
CA PHE A 512 -8.96 -13.02 -15.64
C PHE A 512 -8.07 -11.77 -15.61
N LYS A 513 -7.35 -11.46 -16.69
CA LYS A 513 -6.53 -10.24 -16.82
C LYS A 513 -7.35 -8.98 -16.65
N ALA A 514 -8.58 -8.94 -17.15
CA ALA A 514 -9.46 -7.78 -17.00
C ALA A 514 -9.96 -7.65 -15.57
N ALA A 515 -10.38 -8.73 -14.91
CA ALA A 515 -10.70 -8.75 -13.48
C ALA A 515 -9.48 -8.34 -12.62
N ASN A 516 -8.29 -8.63 -13.12
CA ASN A 516 -7.00 -8.30 -12.55
C ASN A 516 -6.48 -6.89 -12.94
N ASN A 517 -7.08 -6.26 -13.97
CA ASN A 517 -6.67 -4.98 -14.56
C ASN A 517 -7.91 -4.08 -14.82
N GLN A 518 -8.93 -4.07 -13.95
CA GLN A 518 -10.25 -3.49 -14.28
C GLN A 518 -10.24 -2.01 -14.70
N ASP A 519 -9.10 -1.29 -14.62
CA ASP A 519 -8.93 0.07 -15.15
C ASP A 519 -7.71 0.28 -16.08
N GLY A 520 -7.12 -0.77 -16.66
CA GLY A 520 -5.97 -0.65 -17.57
C GLY A 520 -4.62 -0.49 -16.87
N GLU A 521 -4.52 -0.98 -15.63
CA GLU A 521 -3.33 -0.92 -14.77
C GLU A 521 -2.73 -2.29 -14.48
N GLN A 522 -1.49 -2.27 -13.97
CA GLN A 522 -0.62 -3.43 -13.76
C GLN A 522 -1.14 -4.46 -12.75
N PRO A 523 -0.66 -5.73 -12.85
CA PRO A 523 -1.18 -6.84 -12.06
C PRO A 523 -0.98 -6.67 -10.53
N PRO A 524 -1.88 -7.23 -9.70
CA PRO A 524 -1.98 -7.05 -8.25
C PRO A 524 -0.78 -7.53 -7.44
N ALA A 525 -0.61 -6.91 -6.27
CA ALA A 525 0.56 -6.99 -5.41
C ALA A 525 0.57 -7.99 -4.25
N ASP A 526 -0.50 -8.74 -4.11
CA ASP A 526 -0.68 -9.74 -3.07
C ASP A 526 -1.36 -10.96 -3.69
N LEU A 527 -0.81 -12.16 -3.46
CA LEU A 527 -1.43 -13.42 -3.88
C LEU A 527 -2.90 -13.50 -3.46
N ARG A 528 -3.28 -12.92 -2.31
CA ARG A 528 -4.65 -12.92 -1.82
C ARG A 528 -5.62 -12.17 -2.72
N SER A 529 -5.18 -11.07 -3.33
CA SER A 529 -5.99 -10.31 -4.27
C SER A 529 -6.26 -11.07 -5.57
N LEU A 530 -5.53 -12.16 -5.81
CA LEU A 530 -5.75 -13.05 -6.95
C LEU A 530 -6.77 -14.14 -6.65
N THR A 531 -7.22 -14.32 -5.41
CA THR A 531 -8.12 -15.44 -5.03
C THR A 531 -9.48 -15.38 -5.75
N ASP A 532 -10.08 -14.19 -5.84
CA ASP A 532 -11.34 -13.98 -6.56
C ASP A 532 -11.15 -14.02 -8.10
N PRO A 533 -10.15 -13.35 -8.69
CA PRO A 533 -9.79 -13.55 -10.09
C PRO A 533 -9.52 -15.01 -10.47
N LEU A 534 -8.76 -15.75 -9.65
CA LEU A 534 -8.46 -17.17 -9.87
C LEU A 534 -9.73 -18.03 -9.80
N ARG A 535 -10.65 -17.73 -8.87
CA ARG A 535 -11.97 -18.37 -8.82
C ARG A 535 -12.78 -18.08 -10.08
N GLY A 536 -12.73 -16.85 -10.59
CA GLY A 536 -13.34 -16.47 -11.85
C GLY A 536 -12.75 -17.22 -13.06
N LEU A 537 -11.42 -17.33 -13.12
CA LEU A 537 -10.73 -18.10 -14.16
C LEU A 537 -11.10 -19.59 -14.10
N ALA A 538 -11.10 -20.19 -12.91
CA ALA A 538 -11.55 -21.56 -12.70
C ALA A 538 -13.00 -21.76 -13.19
N GLY A 539 -13.92 -20.86 -12.81
CA GLY A 539 -15.30 -20.91 -13.28
C GLY A 539 -15.43 -20.80 -14.80
N ASN A 540 -14.63 -19.96 -15.45
CA ASN A 540 -14.61 -19.86 -16.91
C ASN A 540 -14.07 -21.13 -17.56
N ILE A 541 -12.98 -21.72 -17.02
CA ILE A 541 -12.44 -22.99 -17.49
C ILE A 541 -13.45 -24.13 -17.30
N GLN A 542 -14.19 -24.15 -16.19
CA GLN A 542 -15.26 -25.12 -15.98
C GLN A 542 -16.36 -24.99 -17.05
N GLY A 543 -16.70 -23.77 -17.48
CA GLY A 543 -17.62 -23.57 -18.61
C GLY A 543 -17.13 -24.19 -19.92
N ILE A 544 -15.81 -24.20 -20.15
CA ILE A 544 -15.20 -24.90 -21.29
C ILE A 544 -15.37 -26.41 -21.13
N VAL A 545 -15.14 -26.94 -19.93
CA VAL A 545 -15.35 -28.37 -19.62
C VAL A 545 -16.80 -28.78 -19.89
N ASP A 546 -17.77 -28.02 -19.39
CA ASP A 546 -19.19 -28.30 -19.58
C ASP A 546 -19.56 -28.30 -21.08
N ALA A 547 -19.00 -27.38 -21.88
CA ALA A 547 -19.21 -27.32 -23.32
C ALA A 547 -18.63 -28.55 -24.06
N ILE A 548 -17.48 -29.08 -23.61
CA ILE A 548 -16.87 -30.31 -24.15
C ILE A 548 -17.80 -31.51 -23.90
N GLU A 549 -18.48 -31.55 -22.75
CA GLU A 549 -19.40 -32.64 -22.42
C GLU A 549 -20.71 -32.60 -23.22
N GLU A 550 -21.18 -31.40 -23.60
CA GLU A 550 -22.41 -31.20 -24.39
C GLU A 550 -22.23 -31.45 -25.91
N GLU A 551 -21.08 -31.07 -26.48
CA GLU A 551 -20.75 -31.34 -27.88
C GLU A 551 -20.30 -32.79 -28.04
N ALA A 552 -21.23 -33.70 -28.33
CA ALA A 552 -20.96 -35.13 -28.49
C ALA A 552 -19.80 -35.42 -29.49
N GLY A 553 -18.57 -35.51 -28.97
CA GLY A 553 -17.32 -35.61 -29.70
C GLY A 553 -16.15 -35.89 -28.75
N ILE A 554 -15.32 -36.87 -29.08
CA ILE A 554 -14.36 -37.48 -28.17
C ILE A 554 -13.15 -36.56 -27.97
N VAL A 555 -13.09 -35.83 -26.86
CA VAL A 555 -11.81 -35.40 -26.26
C VAL A 555 -11.76 -35.58 -24.72
N PRO A 556 -12.12 -36.75 -24.14
CA PRO A 556 -12.24 -36.90 -22.68
C PRO A 556 -10.94 -36.64 -21.91
N VAL A 557 -9.78 -36.90 -22.55
CA VAL A 557 -8.46 -36.62 -21.97
C VAL A 557 -8.22 -35.11 -21.83
N VAL A 558 -8.57 -34.32 -22.84
CA VAL A 558 -8.39 -32.87 -22.80
C VAL A 558 -9.43 -32.24 -21.88
N GLY A 559 -10.71 -32.66 -21.96
CA GLY A 559 -11.74 -32.21 -21.03
C GLY A 559 -11.39 -32.51 -19.56
N GLY A 560 -10.91 -33.71 -19.28
CA GLY A 560 -10.42 -34.07 -17.94
C GLY A 560 -9.19 -33.26 -17.50
N SER A 561 -8.30 -32.88 -18.43
CA SER A 561 -7.15 -32.03 -18.15
C SER A 561 -7.58 -30.61 -17.72
N PHE A 562 -8.56 -30.01 -18.41
CA PHE A 562 -9.12 -28.72 -18.01
C PHE A 562 -9.94 -28.79 -16.72
N ALA A 563 -10.65 -29.90 -16.47
CA ALA A 563 -11.36 -30.12 -15.21
C ALA A 563 -10.38 -30.16 -14.04
N LEU A 564 -9.25 -30.87 -14.17
CA LEU A 564 -8.19 -30.87 -13.16
C LEU A 564 -7.60 -29.47 -12.96
N LEU A 565 -7.28 -28.75 -14.04
CA LEU A 565 -6.76 -27.38 -13.96
C LEU A 565 -7.71 -26.43 -13.22
N SER A 566 -9.01 -26.50 -13.50
CA SER A 566 -10.05 -25.71 -12.83
C SER A 566 -10.06 -25.95 -11.32
N GLU A 567 -10.09 -27.22 -10.90
CA GLU A 567 -10.08 -27.58 -9.48
C GLU A 567 -8.80 -27.12 -8.78
N LEU A 568 -7.64 -27.24 -9.44
CA LEU A 568 -6.37 -26.77 -8.88
C LEU A 568 -6.30 -25.26 -8.72
N LEU A 569 -6.87 -24.48 -9.65
CA LEU A 569 -6.98 -23.03 -9.50
C LEU A 569 -7.85 -22.66 -8.29
N LEU A 570 -8.91 -23.42 -8.03
CA LEU A 570 -9.74 -23.23 -6.83
C LEU A 570 -8.98 -23.60 -5.56
N ASP A 571 -8.27 -24.72 -5.55
CA ASP A 571 -7.52 -25.19 -4.39
C ASP A 571 -6.34 -24.26 -4.06
N VAL A 572 -5.63 -23.76 -5.07
CA VAL A 572 -4.60 -22.72 -4.89
C VAL A 572 -5.20 -21.44 -4.32
N GLY A 573 -6.33 -20.97 -4.87
CA GLY A 573 -7.03 -19.80 -4.35
C GLY A 573 -7.47 -19.97 -2.89
N ARG A 574 -8.01 -21.15 -2.54
CA ARG A 574 -8.36 -21.49 -1.15
C ARG A 574 -7.13 -21.57 -0.25
N SER A 575 -6.03 -22.14 -0.74
CA SER A 575 -4.78 -22.28 0.04
C SER A 575 -4.18 -20.92 0.36
N ILE A 576 -4.12 -20.03 -0.64
CA ILE A 576 -3.68 -18.64 -0.46
C ILE A 576 -4.55 -17.91 0.57
N ASP A 577 -5.87 -18.01 0.47
CA ASP A 577 -6.79 -17.34 1.40
C ASP A 577 -6.73 -17.94 2.82
N ALA A 578 -6.67 -19.28 2.92
CA ALA A 578 -6.61 -19.97 4.20
C ALA A 578 -5.31 -19.66 4.95
N ILE A 579 -4.16 -19.72 4.27
CA ILE A 579 -2.84 -19.44 4.88
C ILE A 579 -2.74 -17.96 5.28
N GLY A 580 -3.34 -17.06 4.51
CA GLY A 580 -3.37 -15.63 4.84
C GLY A 580 -4.23 -15.25 6.05
N ASN A 581 -5.14 -16.12 6.51
CA ASN A 581 -6.16 -15.79 7.53
C ASN A 581 -6.00 -16.52 8.87
N VAL A 582 -4.99 -17.38 9.01
CA VAL A 582 -4.89 -18.30 10.15
C VAL A 582 -3.80 -17.90 11.13
N SER A 583 -4.05 -18.14 12.41
CA SER A 583 -3.05 -17.91 13.45
C SER A 583 -1.86 -18.85 13.30
N VAL A 584 -0.68 -18.46 13.78
CA VAL A 584 0.53 -19.30 13.71
C VAL A 584 0.34 -20.65 14.42
N SER A 585 -0.52 -20.70 15.44
CA SER A 585 -0.90 -21.94 16.15
C SER A 585 -1.76 -22.89 15.32
N GLU A 586 -2.46 -22.39 14.30
CA GLU A 586 -3.37 -23.17 13.43
C GLU A 586 -2.77 -23.38 12.04
N LEU A 587 -1.73 -22.62 11.68
CA LEU A 587 -1.07 -22.63 10.38
C LEU A 587 -0.64 -24.03 9.95
N GLY A 588 -0.10 -24.83 10.87
CA GLY A 588 0.32 -26.19 10.56
C GLY A 588 -0.86 -27.12 10.18
N GLN A 589 -1.97 -27.04 10.91
CA GLN A 589 -3.16 -27.83 10.61
C GLN A 589 -3.80 -27.39 9.29
N VAL A 590 -3.83 -26.08 9.05
CA VAL A 590 -4.38 -25.48 7.83
C VAL A 590 -3.54 -25.89 6.63
N LEU A 591 -2.21 -25.78 6.71
CA LEU A 591 -1.29 -26.24 5.65
C LEU A 591 -1.45 -27.73 5.35
N SER A 592 -1.54 -28.57 6.39
CA SER A 592 -1.77 -30.01 6.20
C SER A 592 -3.10 -30.27 5.50
N SER A 593 -4.17 -29.59 5.93
CA SER A 593 -5.50 -29.73 5.32
C SER A 593 -5.52 -29.28 3.87
N THR A 594 -4.94 -28.13 3.55
CA THR A 594 -4.92 -27.60 2.18
C THR A 594 -4.07 -28.45 1.25
N VAL A 595 -2.94 -28.99 1.73
CA VAL A 595 -2.09 -29.92 0.97
C VAL A 595 -2.79 -31.27 0.77
N GLU A 596 -3.47 -31.79 1.79
CA GLU A 596 -4.26 -33.03 1.67
C GLU A 596 -5.41 -32.89 0.68
N ASP A 597 -6.16 -31.79 0.74
CA ASP A 597 -7.26 -31.49 -0.17
C ASP A 597 -6.75 -31.37 -1.61
N LEU A 598 -5.64 -30.64 -1.83
CA LEU A 598 -4.98 -30.52 -3.13
C LEU A 598 -4.62 -31.89 -3.71
N LEU A 599 -3.92 -32.74 -2.93
CA LEU A 599 -3.49 -34.06 -3.41
C LEU A 599 -4.66 -35.03 -3.66
N ASN A 600 -5.72 -34.93 -2.85
CA ASN A 600 -6.94 -35.70 -3.08
C ASN A 600 -7.61 -35.28 -4.38
N ASN A 601 -7.68 -33.98 -4.66
CA ASN A 601 -8.29 -33.46 -5.89
C ASN A 601 -7.44 -33.80 -7.12
N ILE A 602 -6.10 -33.77 -7.02
CA ILE A 602 -5.21 -34.28 -8.08
C ILE A 602 -5.49 -35.75 -8.37
N LEU A 603 -5.54 -36.57 -7.33
CA LEU A 603 -5.81 -37.99 -7.46
C LEU A 603 -7.15 -38.24 -8.16
N VAL A 604 -8.21 -37.58 -7.69
CA VAL A 604 -9.56 -37.75 -8.23
C VAL A 604 -9.66 -37.25 -9.66
N GLY A 605 -9.06 -36.10 -9.96
CA GLY A 605 -9.06 -35.49 -11.29
C GLY A 605 -8.27 -36.27 -12.33
N VAL A 606 -7.24 -37.01 -11.93
CA VAL A 606 -6.43 -37.80 -12.86
C VAL A 606 -7.08 -39.11 -13.28
N ILE A 607 -7.84 -39.75 -12.39
CA ILE A 607 -8.53 -41.03 -12.68
C ILE A 607 -9.28 -41.00 -14.03
N PRO A 608 -10.16 -40.03 -14.32
CA PRO A 608 -10.84 -39.98 -15.60
C PRO A 608 -9.87 -39.75 -16.77
N ILE A 609 -8.82 -38.95 -16.62
CA ILE A 609 -7.82 -38.72 -17.67
C ILE A 609 -7.11 -40.04 -18.04
N GLU A 610 -6.67 -40.81 -17.05
CA GLU A 610 -6.04 -42.13 -17.29
C GLU A 610 -7.00 -43.13 -17.93
N GLN A 611 -8.26 -43.16 -17.49
CA GLN A 611 -9.26 -44.10 -17.99
C GLN A 611 -9.56 -43.92 -19.48
N PHE A 612 -9.44 -42.69 -19.99
CA PHE A 612 -9.72 -42.37 -21.39
C PHE A 612 -8.46 -42.13 -22.24
N ALA A 613 -7.26 -42.21 -21.66
CA ALA A 613 -5.99 -42.11 -22.38
C ALA A 613 -5.75 -43.32 -23.30
N PRO A 614 -5.12 -43.14 -24.48
CA PRO A 614 -4.73 -44.25 -25.36
C PRO A 614 -3.94 -45.34 -24.62
N ALA A 615 -4.11 -46.61 -25.00
CA ALA A 615 -3.49 -47.77 -24.32
C ALA A 615 -1.96 -47.68 -24.22
N GLU A 616 -1.34 -46.98 -25.18
CA GLU A 616 0.09 -46.72 -25.29
C GLU A 616 0.60 -45.71 -24.24
N VAL A 617 -0.30 -44.92 -23.65
CA VAL A 617 -0.05 -43.87 -22.66
C VAL A 617 -0.97 -43.96 -21.43
N THR A 618 -1.72 -45.04 -21.25
CA THR A 618 -2.45 -45.32 -19.99
C THR A 618 -1.48 -45.43 -18.78
N GLN A 619 -0.17 -45.60 -19.04
CA GLN A 619 0.89 -45.52 -18.03
C GLN A 619 1.59 -44.14 -17.98
N ALA A 620 1.24 -43.20 -18.85
CA ALA A 620 1.92 -41.91 -18.98
C ALA A 620 1.80 -41.11 -17.70
N ILE A 621 0.58 -40.85 -17.21
CA ILE A 621 0.40 -40.10 -15.95
C ILE A 621 0.94 -40.89 -14.76
N GLY A 622 0.87 -42.21 -14.81
CA GLY A 622 1.53 -43.07 -13.84
C GLY A 622 0.98 -42.90 -12.42
N LEU A 623 -0.28 -42.45 -12.23
CA LEU A 623 -0.86 -42.14 -10.92
C LEU A 623 -1.57 -43.33 -10.26
N GLY A 624 -1.18 -44.54 -10.65
CA GLY A 624 -1.53 -45.77 -9.95
C GLY A 624 -0.95 -45.85 -8.53
N PRO A 625 -1.00 -47.02 -7.87
CA PRO A 625 -0.62 -47.22 -6.46
C PRO A 625 0.76 -46.66 -6.04
N ALA A 626 1.68 -46.43 -6.98
CA ALA A 626 2.98 -45.82 -6.74
C ALA A 626 2.91 -44.31 -6.43
N PHE A 627 2.07 -43.53 -7.14
CA PHE A 627 1.85 -42.11 -6.85
C PHE A 627 1.17 -41.92 -5.50
N LEU A 628 0.09 -42.70 -5.26
CA LEU A 628 -0.56 -42.76 -3.96
C LEU A 628 0.42 -43.12 -2.84
N SER A 629 1.36 -44.04 -3.09
CA SER A 629 2.32 -44.41 -2.06
C SER A 629 3.41 -43.37 -1.85
N SER A 630 3.78 -42.56 -2.84
CA SER A 630 4.81 -41.52 -2.73
C SER A 630 4.25 -40.20 -2.18
N ALA A 631 3.08 -39.74 -2.66
CA ALA A 631 2.39 -38.56 -2.17
C ALA A 631 1.92 -38.73 -0.71
N LEU A 632 1.33 -39.89 -0.40
CA LEU A 632 0.96 -40.23 0.97
C LEU A 632 2.21 -40.39 1.86
N LEU A 633 3.33 -40.94 1.36
CA LEU A 633 4.57 -41.05 2.15
C LEU A 633 5.25 -39.69 2.39
N ALA A 634 5.20 -38.75 1.43
CA ALA A 634 5.71 -37.39 1.60
C ALA A 634 4.88 -36.57 2.61
N VAL A 635 3.56 -36.61 2.51
CA VAL A 635 2.65 -35.88 3.41
C VAL A 635 2.59 -36.47 4.82
N THR A 636 2.47 -37.80 4.94
CA THR A 636 2.30 -38.44 6.26
C THR A 636 3.59 -38.50 7.07
N ARG A 637 4.76 -38.35 6.43
CA ARG A 637 6.07 -38.57 7.08
C ARG A 637 6.86 -37.28 7.33
N GLU A 638 6.74 -36.27 6.46
CA GLU A 638 7.48 -35.01 6.57
C GLU A 638 6.60 -33.90 7.18
N LEU A 639 5.42 -33.60 6.63
CA LEU A 639 4.59 -32.48 7.10
C LEU A 639 3.94 -32.76 8.47
N GLY A 640 3.20 -33.88 8.61
CA GLY A 640 2.49 -34.19 9.86
C GLY A 640 3.43 -34.41 11.05
N PHE A 641 4.61 -34.99 10.83
CA PHE A 641 5.59 -35.22 11.92
C PHE A 641 6.25 -33.91 12.39
N HIS A 642 6.65 -33.02 11.48
CA HIS A 642 7.28 -31.75 11.84
C HIS A 642 6.27 -30.74 12.39
N ILE A 643 5.04 -30.73 11.88
CA ILE A 643 3.98 -29.85 12.37
C ILE A 643 3.50 -30.28 13.76
N ASP A 644 3.15 -31.56 13.95
CA ASP A 644 2.57 -32.02 15.22
C ASP A 644 3.60 -32.15 16.36
N ASN A 645 4.87 -32.49 16.05
CA ASN A 645 5.87 -32.76 17.10
C ASN A 645 6.93 -31.67 17.27
N LEU A 646 7.18 -30.81 16.27
CA LEU A 646 8.19 -29.74 16.37
C LEU A 646 7.54 -28.35 16.43
N LEU A 647 6.49 -28.09 15.67
CA LEU A 647 5.79 -26.80 15.66
C LEU A 647 4.97 -26.60 16.95
N LEU A 648 4.05 -27.51 17.26
CA LEU A 648 3.17 -27.38 18.44
C LEU A 648 3.91 -27.48 19.79
N SER A 649 4.98 -28.29 19.87
CA SER A 649 5.73 -28.50 21.13
C SER A 649 6.74 -27.40 21.45
N GLN A 650 7.25 -26.69 20.42
CA GLN A 650 8.19 -25.58 20.58
C GLN A 650 7.55 -24.20 20.50
N LEU A 651 6.28 -24.13 20.07
CA LEU A 651 5.46 -22.95 20.23
C LEU A 651 4.86 -22.83 21.64
N ASP A 652 4.75 -23.89 22.44
CA ASP A 652 4.20 -23.80 23.81
C ASP A 652 4.95 -22.78 24.71
N PRO A 653 6.29 -22.67 24.67
CA PRO A 653 7.03 -21.61 25.38
C PRO A 653 7.00 -20.23 24.70
N LEU A 654 6.83 -20.18 23.37
CA LEU A 654 6.80 -18.93 22.57
C LEU A 654 5.42 -18.28 22.56
N ILE A 655 4.36 -19.07 22.58
CA ILE A 655 2.98 -18.65 22.87
C ILE A 655 2.94 -18.10 24.29
N GLY A 656 3.58 -18.77 25.26
CA GLY A 656 3.76 -18.25 26.62
C GLY A 656 4.64 -16.98 26.73
N ALA A 657 5.49 -16.71 25.73
CA ALA A 657 6.31 -15.49 25.65
C ALA A 657 5.59 -14.35 24.90
N LEU A 658 4.76 -14.65 23.91
CA LEU A 658 3.86 -13.71 23.23
C LEU A 658 2.73 -13.26 24.18
N ASP A 659 2.19 -14.17 25.01
CA ASP A 659 1.28 -13.85 26.12
C ASP A 659 1.94 -12.93 27.17
N GLN A 660 3.27 -12.97 27.30
CA GLN A 660 4.01 -12.14 28.26
C GLN A 660 4.53 -10.83 27.69
N LEU A 661 4.85 -10.75 26.39
CA LEU A 661 5.34 -9.52 25.76
C LEU A 661 4.22 -8.58 25.28
N LEU A 662 3.06 -9.11 24.87
CA LEU A 662 1.99 -8.28 24.26
C LEU A 662 0.76 -8.08 25.17
N LEU A 663 0.57 -8.90 26.20
CA LEU A 663 -0.64 -8.85 27.02
C LEU A 663 -0.40 -8.47 28.49
N ARG A 664 0.83 -8.57 29.03
CA ARG A 664 1.09 -8.17 30.43
C ARG A 664 0.93 -6.66 30.67
N PRO A 665 1.43 -5.75 29.82
CA PRO A 665 1.18 -4.31 29.98
C PRO A 665 -0.29 -3.95 29.74
N LEU A 666 -0.97 -4.70 28.85
CA LEU A 666 -2.38 -4.52 28.51
C LEU A 666 -3.33 -4.96 29.64
N PHE A 667 -3.02 -6.07 30.33
CA PHE A 667 -3.79 -6.56 31.48
C PHE A 667 -3.42 -5.87 32.81
N ASP A 668 -2.18 -5.42 33.00
CA ASP A 668 -1.81 -4.60 34.18
C ASP A 668 -2.48 -3.21 34.10
N ALA A 669 -2.69 -2.67 32.89
CA ALA A 669 -3.49 -1.47 32.66
C ALA A 669 -5.00 -1.68 32.92
N LEU A 670 -5.52 -2.90 32.74
CA LEU A 670 -6.93 -3.23 33.02
C LEU A 670 -7.17 -3.69 34.47
N ALA A 671 -6.17 -4.24 35.17
CA ALA A 671 -6.25 -4.60 36.58
C ALA A 671 -6.13 -3.39 37.52
N GLY A 672 -5.62 -2.25 37.03
CA GLY A 672 -5.62 -0.97 37.73
C GLY A 672 -6.96 -0.23 37.75
N LEU A 673 -7.97 -0.72 37.03
CA LEU A 673 -9.29 -0.10 36.91
C LEU A 673 -10.39 -0.77 37.74
N SER A 674 -10.03 -1.65 38.69
CA SER A 674 -10.98 -2.19 39.68
C SER A 674 -10.80 -1.64 41.10
N GLU A 675 -9.97 -0.60 41.30
CA GLU A 675 -9.94 0.20 42.52
C GLU A 675 -9.95 1.70 42.20
N PHE A 676 -11.07 2.20 41.66
CA PHE A 676 -11.62 3.54 41.93
C PHE A 676 -13.13 3.56 41.69
#